data_AF-A0A9P6Z599-F1
#
_entry.id   AF-A0A9P6Z599-F1
#
_cell.length_a   1.000
_cell.length_b   1.000
_cell.length_c   1.000
_cell.angle_alpha   90.00
_cell.angle_beta   90.00
_cell.angle_gamma   90.00
#
_symmetry.space_group_name_H-M   'P 1'
#
loop_
_entity.id
_entity.type
_entity.pdbx_description
1 polymer ?
#
loop_
_entity_poly.entity_id
_entity_poly.type
_entity_poly.pdbx_seq_one_letter_code
_entity_poly.pdbx_strand_id
1 'polypeptide(L)'
;MVFEASHIETISVLDVKDAIHVGYNLTDYIASTILSSVPASNYCIVTDTNLAPLYLSQLMKAFQDRMHPSQRLLTRIMAAGETSKSRQMKASIEDYMLSESCTRDTCMIALGGGVIGDLVGYTASTFMRGVPFVQIPTTLLAMVDSSIGGKTAIDTPHGKNLIGTFWQPRFIFMDLSMLQTLPKRELANGMAEVIKTAAISSQSEFERLENGKQIIESVILGSDKNSSTDEEKSFVASVISASAKFKADVVTQDERESGLRGLLNFGHSIGHALEAVLAPAWLHGECISIGLILEAELACVRGHCSVEVVDRLSRCLELCGLPTTLDKDAKSKLTLGQVMTTLKVDKKNKGSQKRIVLLSEIGKTLEPKASDVPDDDILQVLSKYLPPAASIAPTLTEKSEIHFNLPNMTLVFDQVSCSPHLLTALETRYDYQVQQEYGEVQCTPKEVSDQKSTKTIYIHLTRQAGTSTSKDEYSSSYEYVVLEEQDDDQFCEGLLTFIDTVLQTGKSRHVNRKKGPSSFVTPTIADYKSVLPAVLNQWLENADAIEFRVDYLLDRASEKEWIACAGTQLAYLRLKTKLPVIFTVRTIPQAGQFDPKLTKLYTDLVFWAHRWGCDYVDLELTTVSINKLEDVMMLNYHYSSTVKLIGSFHDPEHHCPWSGNKMKEVYNHANRLFEYYNHHGVIKLVGFAEQPMDNIELEQFRHQVDPLSEKELILINMGAKGKFSRVANQFLTPATHPALPSAAAPGQLSIEEIVNIRHQLAMD
;
A
#
# COMPACT_ATOMS: atom_id res chain seq x y z
N MET A 1 -22.48 -0.94 -55.06
CA MET A 1 -21.02 -0.82 -55.20
C MET A 1 -20.41 -1.83 -54.24
N VAL A 2 -19.70 -2.80 -54.78
CA VAL A 2 -19.02 -3.85 -54.01
C VAL A 2 -17.82 -3.16 -53.34
N PHE A 3 -17.87 -2.99 -52.03
CA PHE A 3 -16.73 -2.49 -51.27
C PHE A 3 -15.65 -3.58 -51.33
N GLU A 4 -14.51 -3.30 -51.98
CA GLU A 4 -13.32 -4.14 -51.87
C GLU A 4 -12.86 -4.10 -50.42
N ALA A 5 -13.19 -5.14 -49.66
CA ALA A 5 -12.60 -5.36 -48.36
C ALA A 5 -11.09 -5.55 -48.55
N SER A 6 -10.29 -4.75 -47.84
CA SER A 6 -8.89 -5.05 -47.56
C SER A 6 -8.76 -6.50 -47.08
N HIS A 7 -7.70 -7.21 -47.47
CA HIS A 7 -7.41 -8.58 -47.06
C HIS A 7 -7.71 -8.80 -45.55
N ILE A 8 -8.75 -9.59 -45.24
CA ILE A 8 -9.11 -9.95 -43.86
C ILE A 8 -8.36 -11.22 -43.52
N GLU A 9 -7.50 -11.15 -42.51
CA GLU A 9 -6.83 -12.31 -41.95
C GLU A 9 -7.69 -12.91 -40.83
N THR A 10 -7.82 -14.23 -40.79
CA THR A 10 -8.55 -14.93 -39.73
C THR A 10 -7.64 -15.83 -38.91
N ILE A 11 -7.89 -15.87 -37.60
CA ILE A 11 -7.14 -16.71 -36.65
C ILE A 11 -8.16 -17.53 -35.84
N SER A 12 -7.91 -18.83 -35.72
CA SER A 12 -8.75 -19.74 -34.93
C SER A 12 -8.28 -19.76 -33.47
N VAL A 13 -9.21 -19.94 -32.53
CA VAL A 13 -8.91 -20.04 -31.09
C VAL A 13 -9.78 -21.13 -30.51
N LEU A 14 -9.20 -22.04 -29.72
CA LEU A 14 -9.89 -23.22 -29.19
C LEU A 14 -10.52 -24.03 -30.33
N ASP A 15 -11.81 -24.32 -30.22
CA ASP A 15 -12.62 -25.02 -31.22
C ASP A 15 -13.36 -24.05 -32.19
N VAL A 16 -13.20 -22.74 -32.00
CA VAL A 16 -13.86 -21.73 -32.83
C VAL A 16 -12.97 -21.37 -34.02
N LYS A 17 -13.38 -21.84 -35.19
CA LYS A 17 -12.73 -21.50 -36.46
C LYS A 17 -12.96 -20.03 -36.80
N ASP A 18 -11.91 -19.37 -37.29
CA ASP A 18 -11.97 -17.97 -37.76
C ASP A 18 -12.52 -17.02 -36.67
N ALA A 19 -12.20 -17.28 -35.39
CA ALA A 19 -12.72 -16.52 -34.25
C ALA A 19 -12.24 -15.06 -34.22
N ILE A 20 -11.01 -14.82 -34.66
CA ILE A 20 -10.40 -13.48 -34.72
C ILE A 20 -10.34 -13.05 -36.19
N HIS A 21 -10.75 -11.81 -36.46
CA HIS A 21 -10.67 -11.18 -37.78
C HIS A 21 -9.83 -9.92 -37.68
N VAL A 22 -8.78 -9.82 -38.51
CA VAL A 22 -7.83 -8.70 -38.52
C VAL A 22 -7.84 -8.01 -39.88
N GLY A 23 -7.93 -6.69 -39.90
CA GLY A 23 -7.95 -5.90 -41.13
C GLY A 23 -8.20 -4.42 -40.88
N TYR A 24 -8.47 -3.65 -41.94
CA TYR A 24 -8.73 -2.21 -41.86
C TYR A 24 -10.14 -1.87 -42.33
N ASN A 25 -10.75 -0.85 -41.72
CA ASN A 25 -12.07 -0.32 -42.10
C ASN A 25 -13.15 -1.41 -42.09
N LEU A 26 -13.19 -2.21 -41.01
CA LEU A 26 -14.02 -3.40 -40.90
C LEU A 26 -15.46 -3.10 -40.47
N THR A 27 -15.86 -1.86 -40.23
CA THR A 27 -17.17 -1.52 -39.63
C THR A 27 -18.36 -2.21 -40.31
N ASP A 28 -18.44 -2.16 -41.65
CA ASP A 28 -19.52 -2.82 -42.40
C ASP A 28 -19.42 -4.36 -42.36
N TYR A 29 -18.19 -4.88 -42.41
CA TYR A 29 -17.92 -6.32 -42.29
C TYR A 29 -18.31 -6.87 -40.92
N ILE A 30 -17.99 -6.12 -39.85
CA ILE A 30 -18.34 -6.45 -38.46
C ILE A 30 -19.85 -6.58 -38.32
N ALA A 31 -20.61 -5.56 -38.73
CA ALA A 31 -22.07 -5.59 -38.64
C ALA A 31 -22.67 -6.75 -39.43
N SER A 32 -22.22 -6.96 -40.67
CA SER A 32 -22.67 -8.07 -41.52
C SER A 32 -22.36 -9.44 -40.91
N THR A 33 -21.16 -9.63 -40.36
CA THR A 33 -20.72 -10.91 -39.78
C THR A 33 -21.47 -11.21 -38.48
N ILE A 34 -21.63 -10.23 -37.60
CA ILE A 34 -22.38 -10.40 -36.34
C ILE A 34 -23.84 -10.75 -36.62
N LEU A 35 -24.52 -10.02 -37.51
CA LEU A 35 -25.93 -10.25 -37.83
C LEU A 35 -26.19 -11.62 -38.48
N SER A 36 -25.25 -12.10 -39.30
CA SER A 36 -25.38 -13.41 -39.98
C SER A 36 -24.95 -14.59 -39.11
N SER A 37 -23.95 -14.41 -38.23
CA SER A 37 -23.28 -15.51 -37.52
C SER A 37 -23.62 -15.58 -36.03
N VAL A 38 -24.16 -14.50 -35.45
CA VAL A 38 -24.66 -14.46 -34.06
C VAL A 38 -26.10 -13.96 -34.05
N PRO A 39 -27.10 -14.80 -34.42
CA PRO A 39 -28.50 -14.40 -34.44
C PRO A 39 -28.99 -14.04 -33.03
N ALA A 40 -29.52 -12.83 -32.88
CA ALA A 40 -30.07 -12.31 -31.63
C ALA A 40 -31.29 -11.41 -31.92
N SER A 41 -32.24 -11.34 -30.98
CA SER A 41 -33.32 -10.32 -31.04
C SER A 41 -32.84 -8.96 -30.55
N ASN A 42 -31.85 -8.92 -29.67
CA ASN A 42 -31.28 -7.69 -29.11
C ASN A 42 -29.75 -7.70 -29.29
N TYR A 43 -29.20 -6.65 -29.86
CA TYR A 43 -27.75 -6.38 -29.87
C TYR A 43 -27.48 -5.19 -28.95
N CYS A 44 -26.63 -5.35 -27.94
CA CYS A 44 -26.32 -4.29 -26.98
C CYS A 44 -24.85 -3.87 -27.12
N ILE A 45 -24.61 -2.71 -27.74
CA ILE A 45 -23.27 -2.13 -27.86
C ILE A 45 -22.94 -1.37 -26.58
N VAL A 46 -21.83 -1.75 -25.94
CA VAL A 46 -21.30 -1.07 -24.76
C VAL A 46 -19.96 -0.46 -25.10
N THR A 47 -19.79 0.83 -24.80
CA THR A 47 -18.56 1.59 -25.06
C THR A 47 -18.34 2.66 -23.98
N ASP A 48 -17.27 3.44 -24.09
CA ASP A 48 -16.99 4.55 -23.17
C ASP A 48 -17.24 5.94 -23.78
N THR A 49 -17.20 6.96 -22.92
CA THR A 49 -17.41 8.36 -23.28
C THR A 49 -16.42 8.91 -24.30
N ASN A 50 -15.22 8.35 -24.41
CA ASN A 50 -14.20 8.82 -25.35
C ASN A 50 -14.41 8.21 -26.74
N LEU A 51 -14.79 6.94 -26.82
CA LEU A 51 -14.97 6.20 -28.07
C LEU A 51 -16.33 6.42 -28.71
N ALA A 52 -17.37 6.69 -27.91
CA ALA A 52 -18.72 6.96 -28.41
C ALA A 52 -18.77 8.02 -29.53
N PRO A 53 -18.19 9.23 -29.37
CA PRO A 53 -18.22 10.24 -30.42
C PRO A 53 -17.41 9.87 -31.68
N LEU A 54 -16.47 8.92 -31.59
CA LEU A 54 -15.59 8.53 -32.70
C LEU A 54 -16.18 7.40 -33.55
N TYR A 55 -16.73 6.37 -32.93
CA TYR A 55 -16.99 5.09 -33.60
C TYR A 55 -18.43 4.59 -33.47
N LEU A 56 -19.16 5.01 -32.43
CA LEU A 56 -20.48 4.42 -32.13
C LEU A 56 -21.51 4.72 -33.22
N SER A 57 -21.58 5.96 -33.71
CA SER A 57 -22.56 6.36 -34.72
C SER A 57 -22.39 5.61 -36.03
N GLN A 58 -21.13 5.42 -36.47
CA GLN A 58 -20.80 4.68 -37.70
C GLN A 58 -21.16 3.20 -37.55
N LEU A 59 -20.83 2.58 -36.42
CA LEU A 59 -21.16 1.19 -36.15
C LEU A 59 -22.68 0.97 -36.05
N MET A 60 -23.38 1.86 -35.34
CA MET A 60 -24.84 1.81 -35.23
C MET A 60 -25.51 1.88 -36.59
N LYS A 61 -25.07 2.80 -37.46
CA LYS A 61 -25.58 2.92 -38.82
C LYS A 61 -25.34 1.62 -39.61
N ALA A 62 -24.15 1.05 -39.52
CA ALA A 62 -23.82 -0.20 -40.21
C ALA A 62 -24.72 -1.38 -39.78
N PHE A 63 -25.12 -1.44 -38.51
CA PHE A 63 -26.12 -2.39 -38.01
C PHE A 63 -27.53 -2.06 -38.50
N GLN A 64 -27.97 -0.81 -38.34
CA GLN A 64 -29.33 -0.37 -38.71
C GLN A 64 -29.64 -0.56 -40.20
N ASP A 65 -28.65 -0.33 -41.07
CA ASP A 65 -28.78 -0.51 -42.51
C ASP A 65 -28.96 -1.99 -42.93
N ARG A 66 -28.68 -2.95 -42.04
CA ARG A 66 -28.59 -4.40 -42.35
C ARG A 66 -29.46 -5.29 -41.47
N MET A 67 -29.87 -4.81 -40.30
CA MET A 67 -30.63 -5.60 -39.33
C MET A 67 -32.08 -5.83 -39.77
N HIS A 68 -32.64 -6.97 -39.39
CA HIS A 68 -34.04 -7.28 -39.66
C HIS A 68 -34.95 -6.38 -38.79
N PRO A 69 -36.13 -5.92 -39.27
CA PRO A 69 -37.02 -5.03 -38.51
C PRO A 69 -37.51 -5.56 -37.15
N SER A 70 -37.42 -6.87 -36.92
CA SER A 70 -37.75 -7.49 -35.63
C SER A 70 -36.61 -7.50 -34.62
N GLN A 71 -35.42 -7.05 -35.00
CA GLN A 71 -34.24 -6.97 -34.14
C GLN A 71 -34.14 -5.57 -33.55
N ARG A 72 -33.55 -5.45 -32.35
CA ARG A 72 -33.30 -4.18 -31.66
C ARG A 72 -31.81 -3.96 -31.46
N LEU A 73 -31.39 -2.70 -31.60
CA LEU A 73 -30.03 -2.26 -31.29
C LEU A 73 -30.09 -1.30 -30.10
N LEU A 74 -29.45 -1.70 -29.00
CA LEU A 74 -29.34 -0.94 -27.77
C LEU A 74 -27.91 -0.45 -27.62
N THR A 75 -27.75 0.68 -26.93
CA THR A 75 -26.43 1.23 -26.62
C THR A 75 -26.31 1.58 -25.15
N ARG A 76 -25.10 1.44 -24.60
CA ARG A 76 -24.76 1.89 -23.25
C ARG A 76 -23.37 2.53 -23.28
N ILE A 77 -23.30 3.79 -22.88
CA ILE A 77 -22.05 4.56 -22.81
C ILE A 77 -21.66 4.69 -21.34
N MET A 78 -20.43 4.30 -21.00
CA MET A 78 -19.89 4.31 -19.64
C MET A 78 -18.73 5.28 -19.50
N ALA A 79 -18.35 5.62 -18.27
CA ALA A 79 -17.14 6.41 -18.05
C ALA A 79 -15.91 5.65 -18.54
N ALA A 80 -14.93 6.36 -19.11
CA ALA A 80 -13.66 5.78 -19.50
C ALA A 80 -12.76 5.50 -18.28
N GLY A 81 -11.83 4.54 -18.42
CA GLY A 81 -10.80 4.25 -17.41
C GLY A 81 -11.10 3.06 -16.50
N GLU A 82 -10.08 2.62 -15.74
CA GLU A 82 -10.11 1.37 -14.94
C GLU A 82 -11.21 1.38 -13.86
N THR A 83 -11.61 2.55 -13.34
CA THR A 83 -12.67 2.66 -12.32
C THR A 83 -14.02 2.10 -12.77
N SER A 84 -14.25 2.02 -14.08
CA SER A 84 -15.43 1.38 -14.66
C SER A 84 -15.42 -0.16 -14.52
N LYS A 85 -14.29 -0.81 -14.28
CA LYS A 85 -14.23 -2.25 -13.95
C LYS A 85 -14.62 -2.50 -12.50
N SER A 86 -15.88 -2.25 -12.16
CA SER A 86 -16.39 -2.38 -10.79
C SER A 86 -17.71 -3.15 -10.73
N ARG A 87 -18.04 -3.62 -9.51
CA ARG A 87 -19.35 -4.25 -9.23
C ARG A 87 -20.51 -3.33 -9.58
N GLN A 88 -20.37 -2.04 -9.27
CA GLN A 88 -21.39 -1.03 -9.52
C GLN A 88 -21.66 -0.87 -11.01
N MET A 89 -20.60 -0.80 -11.84
CA MET A 89 -20.78 -0.61 -13.27
C MET A 89 -21.37 -1.84 -13.94
N LYS A 90 -20.94 -3.04 -13.52
CA LYS A 90 -21.53 -4.31 -13.94
C LYS A 90 -23.03 -4.33 -13.67
N ALA A 91 -23.44 -4.04 -12.43
CA ALA A 91 -24.85 -3.97 -12.05
C ALA A 91 -25.63 -2.96 -12.89
N SER A 92 -25.06 -1.77 -13.15
CA SER A 92 -25.67 -0.74 -14.00
C SER A 92 -25.93 -1.23 -15.44
N ILE A 93 -25.03 -2.03 -16.02
CA ILE A 93 -25.25 -2.62 -17.35
C ILE A 93 -26.34 -3.69 -17.30
N GLU A 94 -26.31 -4.55 -16.28
CA GLU A 94 -27.31 -5.61 -16.08
C GLU A 94 -28.72 -5.04 -15.89
N ASP A 95 -28.87 -4.06 -15.01
CA ASP A 95 -30.15 -3.40 -14.71
C ASP A 95 -30.70 -2.66 -15.93
N TYR A 96 -29.84 -2.00 -16.71
CA TYR A 96 -30.23 -1.38 -17.97
C TYR A 96 -30.77 -2.42 -18.95
N MET A 97 -30.04 -3.52 -19.17
CA MET A 97 -30.48 -4.57 -20.07
C MET A 97 -31.80 -5.22 -19.60
N LEU A 98 -31.99 -5.42 -18.30
CA LEU A 98 -33.26 -5.91 -17.74
C LEU A 98 -34.40 -4.92 -17.96
N SER A 99 -34.15 -3.62 -17.78
CA SER A 99 -35.15 -2.57 -18.01
C SER A 99 -35.59 -2.48 -19.48
N GLU A 100 -34.68 -2.76 -20.41
CA GLU A 100 -34.95 -2.84 -21.85
C GLU A 100 -35.57 -4.19 -22.28
N SER A 101 -35.89 -5.06 -21.31
CA SER A 101 -36.46 -6.40 -21.53
C SER A 101 -35.57 -7.29 -22.40
N CYS A 102 -34.25 -7.19 -22.24
CA CYS A 102 -33.31 -8.12 -22.88
C CYS A 102 -33.50 -9.54 -22.35
N THR A 103 -33.53 -10.50 -23.27
CA THR A 103 -33.70 -11.94 -23.01
C THR A 103 -32.40 -12.72 -23.23
N ARG A 104 -32.41 -14.05 -22.98
CA ARG A 104 -31.22 -14.93 -23.12
C ARG A 104 -30.64 -15.01 -24.53
N ASP A 105 -31.38 -14.57 -25.55
CA ASP A 105 -30.92 -14.49 -26.94
C ASP A 105 -30.28 -13.13 -27.27
N THR A 106 -29.98 -12.29 -26.27
CA THR A 106 -29.26 -11.03 -26.46
C THR A 106 -27.80 -11.28 -26.82
N CYS A 107 -27.23 -10.49 -27.73
CA CYS A 107 -25.79 -10.46 -28.01
C CYS A 107 -25.18 -9.15 -27.49
N MET A 108 -24.21 -9.24 -26.59
CA MET A 108 -23.45 -8.07 -26.13
C MET A 108 -22.28 -7.78 -27.08
N ILE A 109 -21.98 -6.51 -27.31
CA ILE A 109 -20.88 -6.07 -28.19
C ILE A 109 -20.01 -5.11 -27.40
N ALA A 110 -18.77 -5.52 -27.11
CA ALA A 110 -17.78 -4.71 -26.41
C ALA A 110 -17.00 -3.87 -27.43
N LEU A 111 -17.27 -2.57 -27.48
CA LEU A 111 -16.52 -1.61 -28.30
C LEU A 111 -15.58 -0.81 -27.39
N GLY A 112 -14.34 -1.26 -27.24
CA GLY A 112 -13.36 -0.56 -26.41
C GLY A 112 -12.05 -1.30 -26.18
N GLY A 113 -11.22 -0.77 -25.28
CA GLY A 113 -10.00 -1.44 -24.81
C GLY A 113 -10.29 -2.55 -23.79
N GLY A 114 -9.25 -2.99 -23.08
CA GLY A 114 -9.36 -4.08 -22.09
C GLY A 114 -10.39 -3.83 -20.98
N VAL A 115 -10.57 -2.58 -20.55
CA VAL A 115 -11.57 -2.19 -19.54
C VAL A 115 -12.99 -2.58 -19.96
N ILE A 116 -13.39 -2.12 -21.16
CA ILE A 116 -14.72 -2.42 -21.72
C ILE A 116 -14.82 -3.91 -22.04
N GLY A 117 -13.77 -4.50 -22.60
CA GLY A 117 -13.74 -5.93 -22.93
C GLY A 117 -13.98 -6.84 -21.72
N ASP A 118 -13.28 -6.59 -20.61
CA ASP A 118 -13.42 -7.35 -19.37
C ASP A 118 -14.81 -7.19 -18.74
N LEU A 119 -15.28 -5.94 -18.61
CA LEU A 119 -16.54 -5.61 -17.97
C LEU A 119 -17.74 -6.18 -18.76
N VAL A 120 -17.74 -5.99 -20.07
CA VAL A 120 -18.82 -6.48 -20.95
C VAL A 120 -18.78 -8.00 -21.03
N GLY A 121 -17.60 -8.60 -21.14
CA GLY A 121 -17.45 -10.05 -21.14
C GLY A 121 -17.94 -10.69 -19.84
N TYR A 122 -17.64 -10.09 -18.69
CA TYR A 122 -18.09 -10.60 -17.39
C TYR A 122 -19.59 -10.37 -17.15
N THR A 123 -20.13 -9.27 -17.69
CA THR A 123 -21.57 -9.05 -17.71
C THR A 123 -22.25 -10.11 -18.58
N ALA A 124 -21.73 -10.38 -19.78
CA ALA A 124 -22.28 -11.37 -20.69
C ALA A 124 -22.25 -12.79 -20.14
N SER A 125 -21.22 -13.15 -19.37
CA SER A 125 -21.10 -14.49 -18.79
C SER A 125 -22.11 -14.76 -17.67
N THR A 126 -22.63 -13.72 -17.03
CA THR A 126 -23.51 -13.83 -15.85
C THR A 126 -24.95 -13.36 -16.11
N PHE A 127 -25.17 -12.47 -17.09
CA PHE A 127 -26.49 -12.02 -17.49
C PHE A 127 -27.35 -13.22 -17.93
N MET A 128 -28.45 -13.46 -17.20
CA MET A 128 -29.30 -14.64 -17.35
C MET A 128 -28.53 -15.99 -17.44
N ARG A 129 -27.42 -16.10 -16.70
CA ARG A 129 -26.49 -17.25 -16.66
C ARG A 129 -25.72 -17.50 -17.96
N GLY A 130 -25.53 -16.47 -18.78
CA GLY A 130 -24.68 -16.50 -19.96
C GLY A 130 -25.43 -16.15 -21.23
N VAL A 131 -24.88 -15.19 -21.97
CA VAL A 131 -25.31 -14.76 -23.31
C VAL A 131 -24.11 -14.60 -24.24
N PRO A 132 -24.27 -14.73 -25.56
CA PRO A 132 -23.18 -14.51 -26.50
C PRO A 132 -22.67 -13.06 -26.43
N PHE A 133 -21.37 -12.89 -26.63
CA PHE A 133 -20.78 -11.57 -26.80
C PHE A 133 -19.66 -11.56 -27.83
N VAL A 134 -19.31 -10.36 -28.29
CA VAL A 134 -18.29 -10.09 -29.30
C VAL A 134 -17.36 -8.98 -28.80
N GLN A 135 -16.07 -9.07 -29.13
CA GLN A 135 -15.06 -8.04 -28.86
C GLN A 135 -14.77 -7.24 -30.13
N ILE A 136 -14.74 -5.91 -30.01
CA ILE A 136 -14.21 -4.97 -31.01
C ILE A 136 -13.12 -4.16 -30.30
N PRO A 137 -11.90 -4.72 -30.17
CA PRO A 137 -10.79 -4.06 -29.47
C PRO A 137 -10.38 -2.77 -30.18
N THR A 138 -10.33 -1.67 -29.43
CA THR A 138 -9.96 -0.33 -29.96
C THR A 138 -8.56 0.14 -29.54
N THR A 139 -7.91 -0.58 -28.63
CA THR A 139 -6.53 -0.31 -28.20
C THR A 139 -5.60 -1.42 -28.67
N LEU A 140 -4.32 -1.09 -28.91
CA LEU A 140 -3.33 -2.09 -29.31
C LEU A 140 -3.24 -3.22 -28.28
N LEU A 141 -3.17 -2.89 -26.99
CA LEU A 141 -3.17 -3.86 -25.88
C LEU A 141 -4.34 -4.84 -25.99
N ALA A 142 -5.54 -4.36 -26.30
CA ALA A 142 -6.71 -5.23 -26.43
C ALA A 142 -6.64 -6.12 -27.67
N MET A 143 -6.09 -5.61 -28.79
CA MET A 143 -5.91 -6.40 -30.01
C MET A 143 -4.90 -7.53 -29.80
N VAL A 144 -3.78 -7.28 -29.11
CA VAL A 144 -2.70 -8.28 -29.01
C VAL A 144 -2.81 -9.16 -27.77
N ASP A 145 -3.53 -8.72 -26.75
CA ASP A 145 -3.62 -9.43 -25.48
C ASP A 145 -5.07 -9.51 -24.96
N SER A 146 -5.64 -8.47 -24.37
CA SER A 146 -6.77 -8.63 -23.44
C SER A 146 -8.07 -9.17 -24.06
N SER A 147 -8.34 -8.93 -25.35
CA SER A 147 -9.55 -9.47 -25.99
C SER A 147 -9.49 -10.98 -26.24
N ILE A 148 -8.30 -11.60 -26.20
CA ILE A 148 -8.07 -13.00 -26.59
C ILE A 148 -8.07 -13.91 -25.35
N GLY A 149 -8.85 -14.98 -25.43
CA GLY A 149 -8.82 -16.12 -24.51
C GLY A 149 -9.74 -16.02 -23.30
N GLY A 150 -10.74 -15.14 -23.36
CA GLY A 150 -11.96 -15.22 -22.55
C GLY A 150 -11.80 -14.93 -21.07
N LYS A 151 -10.66 -14.40 -20.61
CA LYS A 151 -10.54 -13.89 -19.24
C LYS A 151 -11.36 -12.61 -19.15
N THR A 152 -12.34 -12.58 -18.25
CA THR A 152 -13.22 -11.43 -18.03
C THR A 152 -13.33 -11.19 -16.54
N ALA A 153 -13.24 -9.95 -16.08
CA ALA A 153 -13.22 -9.66 -14.65
C ALA A 153 -13.61 -8.23 -14.31
N ILE A 154 -13.80 -7.98 -13.03
CA ILE A 154 -13.87 -6.66 -12.42
C ILE A 154 -12.88 -6.57 -11.27
N ASP A 155 -12.55 -5.34 -10.92
CA ASP A 155 -11.69 -5.03 -9.78
C ASP A 155 -12.52 -4.90 -8.51
N THR A 156 -11.82 -5.02 -7.39
CA THR A 156 -12.37 -4.77 -6.05
C THR A 156 -11.39 -3.91 -5.26
N PRO A 157 -11.79 -3.32 -4.12
CA PRO A 157 -10.84 -2.65 -3.23
C PRO A 157 -9.68 -3.55 -2.75
N HIS A 158 -9.78 -4.88 -2.91
CA HIS A 158 -8.73 -5.84 -2.56
C HIS A 158 -7.75 -6.13 -3.70
N GLY A 159 -7.98 -5.63 -4.93
CA GLY A 159 -7.07 -5.79 -6.06
C GLY A 159 -7.76 -5.98 -7.41
N LYS A 160 -6.92 -6.08 -8.45
CA LYS A 160 -7.34 -6.17 -9.86
C LYS A 160 -7.79 -7.57 -10.27
N ASN A 161 -8.83 -7.64 -11.11
CA ASN A 161 -9.32 -8.85 -11.77
C ASN A 161 -9.60 -10.04 -10.81
N LEU A 162 -9.98 -9.76 -9.56
CA LEU A 162 -10.17 -10.78 -8.53
C LEU A 162 -11.50 -11.52 -8.65
N ILE A 163 -12.50 -10.91 -9.28
CA ILE A 163 -13.83 -11.49 -9.49
C ILE A 163 -14.13 -11.48 -10.97
N GLY A 164 -14.37 -12.65 -11.54
CA GLY A 164 -14.52 -12.81 -12.98
C GLY A 164 -14.88 -14.22 -13.41
N THR A 165 -14.91 -14.45 -14.72
CA THR A 165 -15.18 -15.74 -15.35
C THR A 165 -14.31 -15.95 -16.57
N PHE A 166 -14.09 -17.22 -16.94
CA PHE A 166 -13.66 -17.56 -18.28
C PHE A 166 -14.90 -17.65 -19.19
N TRP A 167 -15.05 -16.70 -20.11
CA TRP A 167 -16.16 -16.60 -21.07
C TRP A 167 -15.63 -16.20 -22.43
N GLN A 168 -15.66 -17.12 -23.39
CA GLN A 168 -15.09 -16.88 -24.73
C GLN A 168 -16.02 -16.00 -25.58
N PRO A 169 -15.50 -14.95 -26.23
CA PRO A 169 -16.28 -14.21 -27.22
C PRO A 169 -16.56 -15.10 -28.44
N ARG A 170 -17.68 -14.84 -29.12
CA ARG A 170 -18.01 -15.48 -30.40
C ARG A 170 -17.07 -15.05 -31.51
N PHE A 171 -16.73 -13.76 -31.51
CA PHE A 171 -15.82 -13.16 -32.46
C PHE A 171 -14.99 -12.06 -31.79
N ILE A 172 -13.79 -11.82 -32.32
CA ILE A 172 -12.92 -10.70 -31.99
C ILE A 172 -12.59 -9.98 -33.31
N PHE A 173 -13.01 -8.73 -33.45
CA PHE A 173 -12.82 -7.95 -34.67
C PHE A 173 -11.78 -6.85 -34.46
N MET A 174 -10.56 -7.07 -34.95
CA MET A 174 -9.44 -6.14 -34.86
C MET A 174 -9.43 -5.22 -36.07
N ASP A 175 -10.18 -4.12 -35.99
CA ASP A 175 -10.14 -3.05 -36.99
C ASP A 175 -8.95 -2.12 -36.70
N LEU A 176 -7.86 -2.35 -37.44
CA LEU A 176 -6.59 -1.64 -37.25
C LEU A 176 -6.69 -0.14 -37.61
N SER A 177 -7.74 0.28 -38.32
CA SER A 177 -7.98 1.71 -38.57
C SER A 177 -8.25 2.49 -37.28
N MET A 178 -8.72 1.82 -36.21
CA MET A 178 -9.00 2.47 -34.93
C MET A 178 -7.74 2.92 -34.19
N LEU A 179 -6.57 2.33 -34.50
CA LEU A 179 -5.28 2.75 -33.93
C LEU A 179 -4.88 4.17 -34.35
N GLN A 180 -5.46 4.70 -35.44
CA GLN A 180 -5.15 6.05 -35.93
C GLN A 180 -5.59 7.18 -34.99
N THR A 181 -6.59 6.93 -34.14
CA THR A 181 -7.05 7.92 -33.15
C THR A 181 -6.53 7.62 -31.74
N LEU A 182 -5.87 6.47 -31.55
CA LEU A 182 -5.37 6.05 -30.24
C LEU A 182 -4.26 7.00 -29.76
N PRO A 183 -4.31 7.50 -28.52
CA PRO A 183 -3.24 8.31 -27.97
C PRO A 183 -1.90 7.57 -28.03
N LYS A 184 -0.82 8.27 -28.36
CA LYS A 184 0.54 7.70 -28.49
C LYS A 184 0.97 6.91 -27.26
N ARG A 185 0.63 7.41 -26.06
CA ARG A 185 0.89 6.73 -24.77
C ARG A 185 0.19 5.38 -24.68
N GLU A 186 -1.06 5.27 -25.15
CA GLU A 186 -1.82 4.01 -25.17
C GLU A 186 -1.35 3.04 -26.25
N LEU A 187 -0.81 3.56 -27.36
CA LEU A 187 -0.16 2.74 -28.36
C LEU A 187 1.15 2.14 -27.82
N ALA A 188 2.00 2.96 -27.19
CA ALA A 188 3.21 2.49 -26.50
C ALA A 188 2.89 1.48 -25.38
N ASN A 189 1.86 1.76 -24.58
CA ASN A 189 1.31 0.86 -23.57
C ASN A 189 1.04 -0.55 -24.13
N GLY A 190 0.41 -0.65 -25.30
CA GLY A 190 0.16 -1.94 -25.96
C GLY A 190 1.40 -2.63 -26.53
N MET A 191 2.45 -1.89 -26.87
CA MET A 191 3.70 -2.48 -27.38
C MET A 191 4.43 -3.32 -26.34
N ALA A 192 4.21 -3.08 -25.05
CA ALA A 192 4.79 -3.89 -23.98
C ALA A 192 4.37 -5.36 -24.13
N GLU A 193 3.10 -5.60 -24.46
CA GLU A 193 2.55 -6.95 -24.67
C GLU A 193 3.04 -7.60 -25.96
N VAL A 194 3.25 -6.80 -27.01
CA VAL A 194 3.85 -7.27 -28.27
C VAL A 194 5.29 -7.73 -28.04
N ILE A 195 6.09 -6.90 -27.35
CA ILE A 195 7.49 -7.20 -27.05
C ILE A 195 7.59 -8.40 -26.11
N LYS A 196 6.76 -8.47 -25.06
CA LYS A 196 6.65 -9.64 -24.19
C LYS A 196 6.42 -10.91 -25.01
N THR A 197 5.42 -10.87 -25.90
CA THR A 197 5.03 -12.01 -26.72
C THR A 197 6.19 -12.46 -27.60
N ALA A 198 6.83 -11.56 -28.33
CA ALA A 198 8.01 -11.88 -29.13
C ALA A 198 9.16 -12.46 -28.28
N ALA A 199 9.44 -11.85 -27.13
CA ALA A 199 10.52 -12.26 -26.23
C ALA A 199 10.37 -13.68 -25.67
N ILE A 200 9.15 -14.19 -25.50
CA ILE A 200 8.90 -15.56 -25.02
C ILE A 200 8.71 -16.59 -26.14
N SER A 201 8.51 -16.16 -27.39
CA SER A 201 8.01 -17.02 -28.46
C SER A 201 8.90 -17.15 -29.69
N SER A 202 9.55 -16.07 -30.13
CA SER A 202 10.26 -16.06 -31.39
C SER A 202 11.34 -14.98 -31.46
N GLN A 203 12.58 -15.42 -31.66
CA GLN A 203 13.70 -14.53 -31.91
C GLN A 203 13.52 -13.72 -33.19
N SER A 204 13.00 -14.33 -34.26
CA SER A 204 12.82 -13.63 -35.54
C SER A 204 11.76 -12.53 -35.43
N GLU A 205 10.68 -12.76 -34.67
CA GLU A 205 9.67 -11.72 -34.43
C GLU A 205 10.23 -10.58 -33.59
N PHE A 206 11.07 -10.90 -32.59
CA PHE A 206 11.74 -9.85 -31.81
C PHE A 206 12.70 -9.01 -32.66
N GLU A 207 13.48 -9.64 -33.53
CA GLU A 207 14.37 -8.95 -34.49
C GLU A 207 13.57 -8.09 -35.48
N ARG A 208 12.38 -8.53 -35.88
CA ARG A 208 11.47 -7.70 -36.71
C ARG A 208 11.04 -6.43 -35.98
N LEU A 209 10.79 -6.49 -34.66
CA LEU A 209 10.50 -5.30 -33.86
C LEU A 209 11.71 -4.38 -33.76
N GLU A 210 12.91 -4.93 -33.52
CA GLU A 210 14.17 -4.15 -33.46
C GLU A 210 14.46 -3.43 -34.79
N ASN A 211 14.25 -4.11 -35.92
CA ASN A 211 14.47 -3.55 -37.26
C ASN A 211 13.33 -2.67 -37.76
N GLY A 212 12.13 -2.78 -37.17
CA GLY A 212 10.93 -2.03 -37.52
C GLY A 212 10.92 -0.58 -37.02
N LYS A 213 12.02 -0.09 -36.45
CA LYS A 213 12.14 1.23 -35.80
C LYS A 213 11.47 2.36 -36.55
N GLN A 214 11.74 2.54 -37.85
CA GLN A 214 11.19 3.67 -38.62
C GLN A 214 9.66 3.63 -38.72
N ILE A 215 9.08 2.44 -38.89
CA ILE A 215 7.63 2.22 -38.96
C ILE A 215 7.01 2.36 -37.58
N ILE A 216 7.67 1.84 -36.54
CA ILE A 216 7.24 1.98 -35.15
C ILE A 216 7.27 3.46 -34.73
N GLU A 217 8.32 4.21 -35.08
CA GLU A 217 8.42 5.66 -34.82
C GLU A 217 7.34 6.44 -35.60
N SER A 218 7.03 6.08 -36.85
CA SER A 218 5.99 6.77 -37.62
C SER A 218 4.60 6.57 -37.01
N VAL A 219 4.31 5.38 -36.48
CA VAL A 219 3.01 5.05 -35.87
C VAL A 219 2.92 5.50 -34.40
N ILE A 220 4.00 5.39 -33.61
CA ILE A 220 4.05 5.72 -32.17
C ILE A 220 4.46 7.18 -31.90
N LEU A 221 5.57 7.64 -32.48
CA LEU A 221 6.13 8.98 -32.20
C LEU A 221 5.52 10.07 -33.08
N GLY A 222 4.82 9.69 -34.15
CA GLY A 222 3.93 10.53 -34.94
C GLY A 222 4.64 11.58 -35.78
N SER A 223 4.96 11.19 -37.02
CA SER A 223 5.31 12.09 -38.12
C SER A 223 4.04 12.29 -38.96
N ASP A 224 3.48 13.50 -38.94
CA ASP A 224 2.33 14.02 -39.72
C ASP A 224 1.18 13.08 -40.17
N LYS A 225 -0.02 13.41 -39.71
CA LYS A 225 -1.29 12.79 -40.10
C LYS A 225 -1.56 12.99 -41.59
N ASN A 226 -1.50 11.91 -42.40
CA ASN A 226 -2.58 11.47 -43.31
C ASN A 226 -2.21 10.41 -44.38
N SER A 227 -1.03 9.79 -44.37
CA SER A 227 -0.87 8.57 -45.17
C SER A 227 0.19 7.62 -44.61
N SER A 228 -0.24 6.64 -43.79
CA SER A 228 0.55 5.43 -43.63
C SER A 228 0.60 4.72 -44.98
N THR A 229 1.79 4.39 -45.45
CA THR A 229 1.99 3.60 -46.67
C THR A 229 1.40 2.20 -46.50
N ASP A 230 1.10 1.52 -47.60
CA ASP A 230 0.57 0.15 -47.52
C ASP A 230 1.59 -0.83 -46.92
N GLU A 231 2.89 -0.53 -47.05
CA GLU A 231 3.97 -1.28 -46.38
C GLU A 231 3.91 -1.13 -44.86
N GLU A 232 3.72 0.09 -44.34
CA GLU A 232 3.55 0.34 -42.90
C GLU A 232 2.30 -0.36 -42.35
N LYS A 233 1.17 -0.26 -43.07
CA LYS A 233 -0.08 -0.93 -42.67
C LYS A 233 0.07 -2.45 -42.64
N SER A 234 0.78 -3.01 -43.63
CA SER A 234 1.07 -4.44 -43.71
C SER A 234 1.99 -4.89 -42.58
N PHE A 235 3.02 -4.10 -42.26
CA PHE A 235 3.91 -4.38 -41.13
C PHE A 235 3.14 -4.40 -39.81
N VAL A 236 2.35 -3.36 -39.50
CA VAL A 236 1.54 -3.28 -38.27
C VAL A 236 0.57 -4.46 -38.17
N ALA A 237 -0.14 -4.78 -39.26
CA ALA A 237 -1.05 -5.92 -39.30
C ALA A 237 -0.32 -7.23 -38.99
N SER A 238 0.85 -7.45 -39.61
CA SER A 238 1.62 -8.67 -39.40
C SER A 238 2.15 -8.82 -37.96
N VAL A 239 2.53 -7.72 -37.29
CA VAL A 239 2.98 -7.73 -35.89
C VAL A 239 1.83 -8.07 -34.95
N ILE A 240 0.67 -7.43 -35.15
CA ILE A 240 -0.53 -7.68 -34.35
C ILE A 240 -1.01 -9.13 -34.55
N SER A 241 -1.07 -9.59 -35.81
CA SER A 241 -1.44 -10.96 -36.14
C SER A 241 -0.48 -11.99 -35.55
N ALA A 242 0.84 -11.73 -35.55
CA ALA A 242 1.82 -12.64 -34.96
C ALA A 242 1.60 -12.79 -33.43
N SER A 243 1.40 -11.68 -32.74
CA SER A 243 1.13 -11.70 -31.29
C SER A 243 -0.22 -12.37 -30.97
N ALA A 244 -1.27 -12.05 -31.73
CA ALA A 244 -2.59 -12.65 -31.58
C ALA A 244 -2.59 -14.16 -31.85
N LYS A 245 -1.88 -14.63 -32.88
CA LYS A 245 -1.71 -16.07 -33.20
C LYS A 245 -1.02 -16.80 -32.07
N PHE A 246 0.09 -16.27 -31.56
CA PHE A 246 0.79 -16.92 -30.46
C PHE A 246 -0.10 -17.04 -29.22
N LYS A 247 -0.81 -15.96 -28.86
CA LYS A 247 -1.74 -16.00 -27.72
C LYS A 247 -2.89 -16.99 -27.97
N ALA A 248 -3.46 -17.00 -29.17
CA ALA A 248 -4.48 -17.96 -29.57
C ALA A 248 -4.02 -19.42 -29.43
N ASP A 249 -2.81 -19.74 -29.90
CA ASP A 249 -2.23 -21.07 -29.83
C ASP A 249 -1.99 -21.51 -28.38
N VAL A 250 -1.46 -20.62 -27.54
CA VAL A 250 -1.24 -20.88 -26.11
C VAL A 250 -2.57 -21.08 -25.36
N VAL A 251 -3.58 -20.25 -25.66
CA VAL A 251 -4.94 -20.39 -25.08
C VAL A 251 -5.58 -21.71 -25.51
N THR A 252 -5.41 -22.10 -26.78
CA THR A 252 -5.95 -23.35 -27.32
C THR A 252 -5.36 -24.57 -26.61
N GLN A 253 -4.09 -24.49 -26.23
CA GLN A 253 -3.40 -25.56 -25.51
C GLN A 253 -3.70 -25.57 -24.00
N ASP A 254 -3.98 -24.41 -23.38
CA ASP A 254 -4.21 -24.28 -21.94
C ASP A 254 -5.20 -23.17 -21.59
N GLU A 255 -6.49 -23.41 -21.88
CA GLU A 255 -7.55 -22.42 -21.68
C GLU A 255 -7.64 -21.94 -20.22
N ARG A 256 -7.46 -22.83 -19.24
CA ARG A 256 -7.69 -22.53 -17.82
C ARG A 256 -6.43 -22.20 -17.01
N GLU A 257 -5.32 -21.91 -17.70
CA GLU A 257 -4.06 -21.47 -17.07
C GLU A 257 -3.52 -22.44 -16.02
N SER A 258 -3.41 -23.71 -16.40
CA SER A 258 -2.88 -24.79 -15.56
C SER A 258 -1.37 -25.03 -15.75
N GLY A 259 -0.76 -24.47 -16.80
CA GLY A 259 0.65 -24.66 -17.13
C GLY A 259 1.16 -23.65 -18.17
N LEU A 260 1.07 -24.02 -19.46
CA LEU A 260 1.68 -23.29 -20.59
C LEU A 260 1.21 -21.82 -20.67
N ARG A 261 -0.07 -21.55 -20.38
CA ARG A 261 -0.61 -20.18 -20.44
C ARG A 261 0.01 -19.25 -19.39
N GLY A 262 0.64 -19.83 -18.37
CA GLY A 262 1.46 -19.09 -17.40
C GLY A 262 2.61 -18.31 -18.04
N LEU A 263 3.13 -18.72 -19.21
CA LEU A 263 4.21 -18.02 -19.92
C LEU A 263 3.82 -16.62 -20.37
N LEU A 264 2.52 -16.37 -20.62
CA LEU A 264 2.01 -15.05 -20.98
C LEU A 264 2.15 -14.02 -19.84
N ASN A 265 2.57 -14.44 -18.65
CA ASN A 265 2.86 -13.58 -17.50
C ASN A 265 4.36 -13.23 -17.37
N PHE A 266 5.16 -13.38 -18.43
CA PHE A 266 6.52 -12.82 -18.43
C PHE A 266 6.48 -11.30 -18.20
N GLY A 267 7.29 -10.82 -17.26
CA GLY A 267 7.31 -9.44 -16.79
C GLY A 267 6.14 -9.07 -15.85
N HIS A 268 5.15 -9.94 -15.69
CA HIS A 268 3.92 -9.60 -14.94
C HIS A 268 4.03 -9.89 -13.44
N SER A 269 4.99 -10.71 -12.99
CA SER A 269 5.13 -10.97 -11.55
C SER A 269 5.62 -9.70 -10.87
N ILE A 270 6.73 -9.15 -11.34
CA ILE A 270 7.24 -7.87 -10.83
C ILE A 270 6.39 -6.71 -11.37
N GLY A 271 5.97 -6.75 -12.65
CA GLY A 271 5.16 -5.69 -13.27
C GLY A 271 3.85 -5.43 -12.53
N HIS A 272 3.07 -6.46 -12.18
CA HIS A 272 1.85 -6.25 -11.38
C HIS A 272 2.15 -5.75 -9.97
N ALA A 273 3.27 -6.15 -9.38
CA ALA A 273 3.66 -5.65 -8.06
C ALA A 273 3.98 -4.15 -8.08
N LEU A 274 4.55 -3.64 -9.18
CA LEU A 274 4.73 -2.21 -9.42
C LEU A 274 3.40 -1.52 -9.74
N GLU A 275 2.59 -2.11 -10.63
CA GLU A 275 1.30 -1.56 -11.04
C GLU A 275 0.35 -1.36 -9.87
N ALA A 276 0.33 -2.28 -8.91
CA ALA A 276 -0.51 -2.19 -7.71
C ALA A 276 -0.27 -0.92 -6.86
N VAL A 277 0.91 -0.30 -6.99
CA VAL A 277 1.28 0.92 -6.26
C VAL A 277 1.24 2.16 -7.16
N LEU A 278 1.63 2.01 -8.43
CA LEU A 278 1.78 3.15 -9.35
C LEU A 278 0.50 3.49 -10.13
N ALA A 279 -0.45 2.57 -10.22
CA ALA A 279 -1.74 2.85 -10.84
C ALA A 279 -2.55 3.88 -10.02
N PRO A 280 -3.41 4.71 -10.65
CA PRO A 280 -3.67 4.78 -12.10
C PRO A 280 -2.71 5.70 -12.87
N ALA A 281 -1.70 6.30 -12.20
CA ALA A 281 -0.80 7.26 -12.84
C ALA A 281 0.09 6.60 -13.91
N TRP A 282 0.58 5.40 -13.63
CA TRP A 282 1.27 4.53 -14.60
C TRP A 282 0.28 3.57 -15.25
N LEU A 283 0.40 3.40 -16.57
CA LEU A 283 -0.37 2.43 -17.35
C LEU A 283 0.21 1.03 -17.18
N HIS A 284 -0.61 0.02 -17.47
CA HIS A 284 -0.24 -1.39 -17.34
C HIS A 284 1.09 -1.73 -18.04
N GLY A 285 1.20 -1.45 -19.34
CA GLY A 285 2.37 -1.70 -20.16
C GLY A 285 3.62 -0.94 -19.73
N GLU A 286 3.47 0.22 -19.08
CA GLU A 286 4.60 0.96 -18.48
C GLU A 286 5.13 0.22 -17.24
N CYS A 287 4.27 -0.43 -16.46
CA CYS A 287 4.70 -1.29 -15.36
C CYS A 287 5.26 -2.63 -15.87
N ILE A 288 4.65 -3.22 -16.89
CA ILE A 288 5.13 -4.46 -17.51
C ILE A 288 6.49 -4.26 -18.17
N SER A 289 6.78 -3.12 -18.81
CA SER A 289 8.10 -2.87 -19.41
C SER A 289 9.24 -2.92 -18.39
N ILE A 290 9.03 -2.33 -17.20
CA ILE A 290 9.97 -2.44 -16.07
C ILE A 290 10.05 -3.89 -15.58
N GLY A 291 8.90 -4.56 -15.45
CA GLY A 291 8.83 -5.96 -15.04
C GLY A 291 9.60 -6.91 -15.98
N LEU A 292 9.52 -6.71 -17.30
CA LEU A 292 10.25 -7.50 -18.30
C LEU A 292 11.76 -7.41 -18.10
N ILE A 293 12.28 -6.20 -17.84
CA ILE A 293 13.70 -5.97 -17.58
C ILE A 293 14.13 -6.65 -16.27
N LEU A 294 13.38 -6.44 -15.19
CA LEU A 294 13.72 -6.98 -13.88
C LEU A 294 13.62 -8.52 -13.83
N GLU A 295 12.66 -9.12 -14.52
CA GLU A 295 12.56 -10.58 -14.64
C GLU A 295 13.65 -11.17 -15.55
N ALA A 296 14.10 -10.45 -16.58
CA ALA A 296 15.26 -10.84 -17.39
C ALA A 296 16.59 -10.72 -16.61
N GLU A 297 16.75 -9.66 -15.80
CA GLU A 297 17.90 -9.54 -14.89
C GLU A 297 17.95 -10.67 -13.87
N LEU A 298 16.79 -11.07 -13.34
CA LEU A 298 16.66 -12.21 -12.43
C LEU A 298 17.10 -13.51 -13.11
N ALA A 299 16.71 -13.73 -14.37
CA ALA A 299 17.21 -14.85 -15.15
C ALA A 299 18.74 -14.79 -15.35
N CYS A 300 19.31 -13.60 -15.56
CA CYS A 300 20.75 -13.40 -15.69
C CYS A 300 21.51 -13.67 -14.38
N VAL A 301 21.03 -13.18 -13.24
CA VAL A 301 21.62 -13.42 -11.91
C VAL A 301 21.67 -14.91 -11.59
N ARG A 302 20.65 -15.66 -12.03
CA ARG A 302 20.56 -17.11 -11.89
C ARG A 302 21.33 -17.91 -12.95
N GLY A 303 22.04 -17.22 -13.86
CA GLY A 303 22.85 -17.84 -14.90
C GLY A 303 22.05 -18.52 -16.02
N HIS A 304 20.80 -18.12 -16.24
CA HIS A 304 19.92 -18.70 -17.25
C HIS A 304 19.94 -17.97 -18.59
N CYS A 305 20.26 -16.67 -18.61
CA CYS A 305 20.45 -15.88 -19.82
C CYS A 305 21.64 -14.91 -19.69
N SER A 306 22.08 -14.32 -20.79
CA SER A 306 23.15 -13.32 -20.81
C SER A 306 22.63 -11.91 -20.50
N VAL A 307 23.54 -11.01 -20.08
CA VAL A 307 23.25 -9.56 -19.93
C VAL A 307 22.79 -8.95 -21.26
N GLU A 308 23.26 -9.47 -22.39
CA GLU A 308 22.86 -9.02 -23.72
C GLU A 308 21.34 -9.17 -23.98
N VAL A 309 20.68 -10.15 -23.34
CA VAL A 309 19.22 -10.31 -23.40
C VAL A 309 18.52 -9.12 -22.73
N VAL A 310 19.02 -8.69 -21.57
CA VAL A 310 18.49 -7.53 -20.84
C VAL A 310 18.69 -6.25 -21.66
N ASP A 311 19.88 -6.06 -22.25
CA ASP A 311 20.19 -4.89 -23.08
C ASP A 311 19.35 -4.84 -24.36
N ARG A 312 19.10 -5.99 -25.00
CA ARG A 312 18.19 -6.07 -26.17
C ARG A 312 16.75 -5.73 -25.79
N LEU A 313 16.25 -6.26 -24.66
CA LEU A 313 14.92 -5.93 -24.15
C LEU A 313 14.79 -4.42 -23.87
N SER A 314 15.72 -3.84 -23.12
CA SER A 314 15.70 -2.40 -22.80
C SER A 314 15.68 -1.54 -24.07
N ARG A 315 16.57 -1.82 -25.03
CA ARG A 315 16.59 -1.07 -26.29
C ARG A 315 15.29 -1.21 -27.08
N CYS A 316 14.74 -2.42 -27.18
CA CYS A 316 13.48 -2.65 -27.90
C CYS A 316 12.29 -1.91 -27.26
N LEU A 317 12.24 -1.89 -25.91
CA LEU A 317 11.23 -1.14 -25.16
C LEU A 317 11.36 0.37 -25.38
N GLU A 318 12.58 0.92 -25.30
CA GLU A 318 12.86 2.34 -25.57
C GLU A 318 12.49 2.75 -26.99
N LEU A 319 12.76 1.90 -27.98
CA LEU A 319 12.36 2.12 -29.38
C LEU A 319 10.84 2.27 -29.53
N CYS A 320 10.06 1.63 -28.67
CA CYS A 320 8.60 1.69 -28.67
C CYS A 320 8.04 2.77 -27.72
N GLY A 321 8.89 3.63 -27.15
CA GLY A 321 8.49 4.71 -26.25
C GLY A 321 8.06 4.25 -24.85
N LEU A 322 8.48 3.05 -24.42
CA LEU A 322 8.20 2.53 -23.09
C LEU A 322 9.31 2.88 -22.09
N PRO A 323 8.97 3.04 -20.80
CA PRO A 323 9.96 3.27 -19.78
C PRO A 323 10.76 1.99 -19.49
N THR A 324 12.07 2.15 -19.35
CA THR A 324 13.00 1.08 -18.94
C THR A 324 13.57 1.30 -17.55
N THR A 325 13.26 2.44 -16.94
CA THR A 325 13.55 2.77 -15.55
C THR A 325 12.35 3.46 -14.91
N LEU A 326 12.25 3.37 -13.59
CA LEU A 326 11.26 4.11 -12.81
C LEU A 326 11.68 5.58 -12.72
N ASP A 327 10.74 6.50 -12.99
CA ASP A 327 10.98 7.92 -12.75
C ASP A 327 11.10 8.24 -11.24
N LYS A 328 11.47 9.48 -10.90
CA LYS A 328 11.71 9.87 -9.50
C LYS A 328 10.46 9.79 -8.62
N ASP A 329 9.27 10.07 -9.16
CA ASP A 329 8.00 10.03 -8.43
C ASP A 329 7.52 8.59 -8.23
N ALA A 330 7.64 7.76 -9.26
CA ALA A 330 7.36 6.33 -9.18
C ALA A 330 8.29 5.65 -8.16
N LYS A 331 9.58 5.99 -8.21
CA LYS A 331 10.59 5.43 -7.31
C LYS A 331 10.40 5.87 -5.86
N SER A 332 9.88 7.08 -5.60
CA SER A 332 9.59 7.54 -4.22
C SER A 332 8.36 6.87 -3.61
N LYS A 333 7.42 6.40 -4.44
CA LYS A 333 6.21 5.69 -4.02
C LYS A 333 6.42 4.19 -3.76
N LEU A 334 7.50 3.63 -4.27
CA LEU A 334 7.79 2.19 -4.22
C LEU A 334 8.87 1.85 -3.20
N THR A 335 8.62 0.80 -2.43
CA THR A 335 9.61 0.18 -1.56
C THR A 335 9.79 -1.30 -1.87
N LEU A 336 10.98 -1.83 -1.56
CA LEU A 336 11.28 -3.26 -1.69
C LEU A 336 10.25 -4.13 -0.92
N GLY A 337 9.84 -3.68 0.28
CA GLY A 337 8.88 -4.39 1.12
C GLY A 337 7.47 -4.47 0.53
N GLN A 338 7.00 -3.38 -0.08
CA GLN A 338 5.69 -3.35 -0.75
C GLN A 338 5.68 -4.31 -1.94
N VAL A 339 6.69 -4.25 -2.81
CA VAL A 339 6.78 -5.12 -4.00
C VAL A 339 6.87 -6.59 -3.59
N MET A 340 7.70 -6.93 -2.60
CA MET A 340 7.80 -8.31 -2.08
C MET A 340 6.51 -8.80 -1.41
N THR A 341 5.73 -7.91 -0.81
CA THR A 341 4.43 -8.24 -0.22
C THR A 341 3.41 -8.53 -1.29
N THR A 342 3.32 -7.71 -2.34
CA THR A 342 2.42 -7.95 -3.47
C THR A 342 2.77 -9.25 -4.21
N LEU A 343 4.05 -9.56 -4.35
CA LEU A 343 4.51 -10.82 -4.94
C LEU A 343 4.05 -12.08 -4.18
N LYS A 344 3.60 -11.99 -2.92
CA LYS A 344 3.08 -13.15 -2.16
C LYS A 344 1.75 -13.65 -2.70
N VAL A 345 0.92 -12.75 -3.24
CA VAL A 345 -0.44 -13.06 -3.72
C VAL A 345 -0.50 -13.23 -5.23
N ASP A 346 0.65 -13.34 -5.91
CA ASP A 346 0.70 -13.66 -7.33
C ASP A 346 0.04 -15.02 -7.60
N LYS A 347 -0.88 -15.05 -8.57
CA LYS A 347 -1.71 -16.22 -8.90
C LYS A 347 -0.89 -17.43 -9.37
N LYS A 348 0.36 -17.24 -9.80
CA LYS A 348 1.27 -18.31 -10.24
C LYS A 348 1.94 -19.03 -9.07
N ASN A 349 1.93 -18.45 -7.88
CA ASN A 349 2.60 -19.00 -6.72
C ASN A 349 2.00 -20.33 -6.28
N LYS A 350 2.84 -21.20 -5.72
CA LYS A 350 2.43 -22.46 -5.11
C LYS A 350 2.69 -22.40 -3.61
N GLY A 351 1.68 -21.98 -2.84
CA GLY A 351 1.86 -21.68 -1.42
C GLY A 351 2.79 -20.49 -1.23
N SER A 352 3.85 -20.64 -0.44
CA SER A 352 4.87 -19.61 -0.23
C SER A 352 5.92 -19.52 -1.35
N GLN A 353 5.96 -20.50 -2.26
CA GLN A 353 6.94 -20.55 -3.34
C GLN A 353 6.53 -19.60 -4.46
N LYS A 354 7.35 -18.56 -4.69
CA LYS A 354 7.16 -17.62 -5.80
C LYS A 354 7.53 -18.28 -7.12
N ARG A 355 6.68 -18.08 -8.14
CA ARG A 355 6.90 -18.61 -9.49
C ARG A 355 6.92 -17.48 -10.51
N ILE A 356 8.05 -17.33 -11.21
CA ILE A 356 8.31 -16.25 -12.18
C ILE A 356 8.70 -16.87 -13.53
N VAL A 357 8.29 -16.25 -14.64
CA VAL A 357 8.69 -16.71 -15.97
C VAL A 357 10.09 -16.19 -16.25
N LEU A 358 11.04 -17.09 -16.52
CA LEU A 358 12.42 -16.73 -16.80
C LEU A 358 12.74 -17.03 -18.26
N LEU A 359 13.46 -16.13 -18.92
CA LEU A 359 14.01 -16.37 -20.26
C LEU A 359 15.31 -17.19 -20.16
N SER A 360 15.54 -18.04 -21.15
CA SER A 360 16.89 -18.57 -21.41
C SER A 360 17.61 -17.74 -22.48
N GLU A 361 16.86 -17.28 -23.47
CA GLU A 361 17.30 -16.42 -24.58
C GLU A 361 16.08 -15.69 -25.15
N ILE A 362 16.27 -14.67 -25.98
CA ILE A 362 15.16 -14.01 -26.67
C ILE A 362 14.44 -15.04 -27.56
N GLY A 363 13.12 -15.10 -27.42
CA GLY A 363 12.27 -16.04 -28.12
C GLY A 363 12.09 -17.38 -27.40
N LYS A 364 12.65 -17.56 -26.21
CA LYS A 364 12.57 -18.84 -25.49
C LYS A 364 12.63 -18.70 -23.97
N THR A 365 11.67 -19.32 -23.30
CA THR A 365 11.62 -19.42 -21.84
C THR A 365 12.44 -20.60 -21.33
N LEU A 366 12.94 -20.49 -20.10
CA LEU A 366 13.72 -21.52 -19.42
C LEU A 366 12.92 -22.84 -19.27
N GLU A 367 11.66 -22.72 -18.89
CA GLU A 367 10.71 -23.81 -18.78
C GLU A 367 9.43 -23.49 -19.57
N PRO A 368 8.63 -24.49 -19.99
CA PRO A 368 7.31 -24.27 -20.58
C PRO A 368 6.24 -23.91 -19.53
N LYS A 369 6.65 -23.22 -18.46
CA LYS A 369 5.84 -22.73 -17.32
C LYS A 369 6.66 -21.73 -16.51
N ALA A 370 6.05 -21.09 -15.50
CA ALA A 370 6.80 -20.30 -14.52
C ALA A 370 7.70 -21.20 -13.65
N SER A 371 8.91 -20.72 -13.39
CA SER A 371 9.97 -21.39 -12.62
C SER A 371 9.93 -20.95 -11.16
N ASP A 372 10.35 -21.84 -10.26
CA ASP A 372 10.44 -21.52 -8.83
C ASP A 372 11.64 -20.60 -8.57
N VAL A 373 11.40 -19.47 -7.93
CA VAL A 373 12.44 -18.48 -7.62
C VAL A 373 12.49 -18.22 -6.11
N PRO A 374 13.66 -18.37 -5.46
CA PRO A 374 13.88 -17.96 -4.07
C PRO A 374 13.71 -16.46 -3.85
N ASP A 375 13.24 -16.07 -2.67
CA ASP A 375 13.06 -14.66 -2.31
C ASP A 375 14.37 -13.87 -2.36
N ASP A 376 15.49 -14.49 -2.00
CA ASP A 376 16.81 -13.84 -1.98
C ASP A 376 17.27 -13.37 -3.37
N ASP A 377 17.00 -14.14 -4.42
CA ASP A 377 17.36 -13.76 -5.80
C ASP A 377 16.52 -12.57 -6.27
N ILE A 378 15.23 -12.55 -5.90
CA ILE A 378 14.32 -11.45 -6.21
C ILE A 378 14.78 -10.18 -5.46
N LEU A 379 15.13 -10.30 -4.18
CA LEU A 379 15.66 -9.21 -3.36
C LEU A 379 16.98 -8.67 -3.94
N GLN A 380 17.87 -9.55 -4.42
CA GLN A 380 19.14 -9.17 -5.02
C GLN A 380 18.96 -8.28 -6.26
N VAL A 381 17.94 -8.56 -7.09
CA VAL A 381 17.63 -7.72 -8.26
C VAL A 381 16.93 -6.43 -7.82
N LEU A 382 15.85 -6.53 -7.05
CA LEU A 382 15.01 -5.38 -6.72
C LEU A 382 15.72 -4.33 -5.84
N SER A 383 16.64 -4.74 -4.97
CA SER A 383 17.38 -3.82 -4.09
C SER A 383 18.29 -2.83 -4.83
N LYS A 384 18.63 -3.10 -6.10
CA LYS A 384 19.35 -2.14 -6.96
C LYS A 384 18.47 -0.96 -7.39
N TYR A 385 17.16 -1.20 -7.50
CA TYR A 385 16.22 -0.28 -8.11
C TYR A 385 15.32 0.42 -7.11
N LEU A 386 14.98 -0.26 -6.01
CA LEU A 386 14.03 0.18 -5.02
C LEU A 386 14.72 0.42 -3.68
N PRO A 387 14.36 1.48 -2.95
CA PRO A 387 14.85 1.67 -1.60
C PRO A 387 14.40 0.49 -0.72
N PRO A 388 15.20 0.09 0.29
CA PRO A 388 14.73 -0.80 1.34
C PRO A 388 13.47 -0.20 1.99
N ALA A 389 12.65 -1.04 2.61
CA ALA A 389 11.36 -0.65 3.14
C ALA A 389 11.46 0.51 4.15
N ALA A 390 11.34 1.75 3.69
CA ALA A 390 10.91 2.84 4.55
C ALA A 390 9.44 2.57 4.91
N SER A 391 9.13 2.53 6.21
CA SER A 391 7.78 2.36 6.74
C SER A 391 6.81 3.41 6.16
N ILE A 392 6.07 3.07 5.10
CA ILE A 392 4.95 3.89 4.61
C ILE A 392 3.66 3.06 4.57
N ALA A 393 2.65 3.68 5.19
CA ALA A 393 1.27 3.29 5.49
C ALA A 393 0.52 2.38 4.49
N PRO A 394 -0.36 1.48 4.97
CA PRO A 394 -1.48 1.00 4.17
C PRO A 394 -2.53 2.11 4.02
N THR A 395 -2.90 2.42 2.78
CA THR A 395 -3.99 3.32 2.41
C THR A 395 -5.33 2.72 2.82
N LEU A 396 -6.03 3.38 3.74
CA LEU A 396 -7.43 3.07 4.05
C LEU A 396 -8.32 3.74 2.99
N THR A 397 -9.37 3.02 2.61
CA THR A 397 -10.36 3.28 1.56
C THR A 397 -10.97 4.68 1.58
N GLU A 398 -11.12 5.27 0.38
CA GLU A 398 -11.90 6.47 0.09
C GLU A 398 -13.23 6.48 0.86
N LYS A 399 -13.31 7.37 1.85
CA LYS A 399 -14.56 7.93 2.32
C LYS A 399 -14.48 9.43 2.12
N SER A 400 -15.60 10.05 1.80
CA SER A 400 -15.73 11.49 1.62
C SER A 400 -15.14 12.25 2.81
N GLU A 401 -14.13 13.08 2.60
CA GLU A 401 -13.36 13.75 3.66
C GLU A 401 -13.82 15.21 3.88
N ILE A 402 -13.63 15.76 5.08
CA ILE A 402 -13.75 17.18 5.43
C ILE A 402 -12.37 17.68 5.85
N HIS A 403 -11.86 18.70 5.17
CA HIS A 403 -10.53 19.23 5.39
C HIS A 403 -10.62 20.56 6.15
N PHE A 404 -9.91 20.69 7.28
CA PHE A 404 -9.74 21.95 8.00
C PHE A 404 -8.29 22.40 7.88
N ASN A 405 -8.07 23.47 7.13
CA ASN A 405 -6.74 24.01 6.87
C ASN A 405 -6.42 25.11 7.91
N LEU A 406 -5.51 24.80 8.82
CA LEU A 406 -4.83 25.72 9.73
C LEU A 406 -3.51 26.22 9.08
N PRO A 407 -2.92 27.36 9.51
CA PRO A 407 -1.78 27.99 8.82
C PRO A 407 -0.55 27.12 8.59
N ASN A 408 -0.36 26.05 9.38
CA ASN A 408 0.74 25.09 9.23
C ASN A 408 0.26 23.64 9.20
N MET A 409 -1.04 23.40 9.00
CA MET A 409 -1.61 22.06 9.14
C MET A 409 -2.94 21.86 8.43
N THR A 410 -3.17 20.68 7.87
CA THR A 410 -4.51 20.24 7.47
C THR A 410 -4.98 19.17 8.43
N LEU A 411 -6.16 19.35 9.05
CA LEU A 411 -6.93 18.31 9.73
C LEU A 411 -7.87 17.69 8.71
N VAL A 412 -7.76 16.39 8.47
CA VAL A 412 -8.71 15.68 7.60
C VAL A 412 -9.62 14.82 8.46
N PHE A 413 -10.93 15.01 8.34
CA PHE A 413 -11.99 14.24 8.98
C PHE A 413 -12.75 13.41 7.93
N ASP A 414 -13.36 12.29 8.31
CA ASP A 414 -14.32 11.57 7.46
C ASP A 414 -15.73 12.23 7.60
N GLN A 415 -16.51 12.35 6.52
CA GLN A 415 -17.77 13.15 6.43
C GLN A 415 -18.86 12.72 7.41
N VAL A 416 -18.71 11.59 8.10
CA VAL A 416 -19.70 11.09 9.06
C VAL A 416 -19.61 11.82 10.42
N SER A 417 -18.65 12.74 10.63
CA SER A 417 -18.18 13.00 12.01
C SER A 417 -17.94 14.45 12.45
N CYS A 418 -18.61 15.46 11.89
CA CYS A 418 -18.50 16.83 12.41
C CYS A 418 -19.77 17.27 13.18
N SER A 419 -19.75 17.18 14.51
CA SER A 419 -20.83 17.74 15.34
C SER A 419 -20.67 19.27 15.45
N PRO A 420 -21.77 20.05 15.51
CA PRO A 420 -21.70 21.50 15.77
C PRO A 420 -20.93 21.85 17.04
N HIS A 421 -20.94 20.93 18.02
CA HIS A 421 -20.21 21.05 19.27
C HIS A 421 -18.68 20.97 19.08
N LEU A 422 -18.21 20.01 18.27
CA LEU A 422 -16.79 19.88 17.92
C LEU A 422 -16.29 21.10 17.14
N LEU A 423 -17.10 21.60 16.20
CA LEU A 423 -16.80 22.83 15.46
C LEU A 423 -16.61 23.99 16.44
N THR A 424 -17.58 24.22 17.33
CA THR A 424 -17.51 25.29 18.35
C THR A 424 -16.27 25.15 19.25
N ALA A 425 -15.91 23.93 19.64
CA ALA A 425 -14.73 23.67 20.48
C ALA A 425 -13.41 23.97 19.75
N LEU A 426 -13.30 23.59 18.46
CA LEU A 426 -12.14 23.93 17.61
C LEU A 426 -12.05 25.43 17.37
N GLU A 427 -13.17 26.09 17.07
CA GLU A 427 -13.28 27.53 16.89
C GLU A 427 -12.86 28.29 18.17
N THR A 428 -13.29 27.83 19.35
CA THR A 428 -12.95 28.45 20.64
C THR A 428 -11.48 28.24 21.01
N ARG A 429 -10.92 27.04 20.79
CA ARG A 429 -9.56 26.69 21.22
C ARG A 429 -8.49 27.33 20.34
N TYR A 430 -8.79 27.51 19.05
CA TYR A 430 -7.82 27.98 18.04
C TYR A 430 -8.19 29.30 17.36
N ASP A 431 -9.35 29.91 17.68
CA ASP A 431 -9.83 31.23 17.18
C ASP A 431 -10.10 31.28 15.66
N TYR A 432 -10.91 30.35 15.13
CA TYR A 432 -11.31 30.24 13.71
C TYR A 432 -12.85 30.10 13.55
N GLN A 433 -13.41 30.09 12.33
CA GLN A 433 -14.84 29.80 12.06
C GLN A 433 -15.03 28.80 10.92
N VAL A 434 -16.18 28.17 10.70
CA VAL A 434 -16.37 27.11 9.68
C VAL A 434 -17.59 27.39 8.77
N GLN A 435 -17.42 27.56 7.45
CA GLN A 435 -18.49 27.65 6.42
C GLN A 435 -18.48 26.42 5.52
N GLN A 436 -19.66 25.88 5.19
CA GLN A 436 -19.82 24.71 4.32
C GLN A 436 -20.45 25.14 2.98
N GLU A 437 -19.70 25.05 1.88
CA GLU A 437 -20.20 25.26 0.52
C GLU A 437 -19.83 24.06 -0.37
N TYR A 438 -20.83 23.40 -0.97
CA TYR A 438 -20.64 22.40 -2.03
C TYR A 438 -19.60 21.29 -1.75
N GLY A 439 -19.47 20.83 -0.50
CA GLY A 439 -18.57 19.74 -0.12
C GLY A 439 -17.14 20.16 0.24
N GLU A 440 -16.82 21.46 0.21
CA GLU A 440 -15.61 22.03 0.79
C GLU A 440 -15.97 22.97 1.96
N VAL A 441 -15.11 22.99 2.99
CA VAL A 441 -15.29 23.79 4.20
C VAL A 441 -14.21 24.88 4.27
N GLN A 442 -14.61 26.17 4.31
CA GLN A 442 -13.71 27.33 4.42
C GLN A 442 -14.08 28.22 5.61
N CYS A 443 -13.12 28.96 6.18
CA CYS A 443 -13.23 29.50 7.54
C CYS A 443 -13.12 31.05 7.67
N THR A 444 -14.16 31.78 8.14
CA THR A 444 -14.21 33.25 8.52
C THR A 444 -15.34 33.53 9.54
N PRO A 445 -15.33 34.53 10.48
CA PRO A 445 -15.98 34.59 11.84
C PRO A 445 -17.51 34.84 12.04
N LYS A 446 -18.05 34.18 13.12
CA LYS A 446 -19.40 33.98 13.75
C LYS A 446 -20.75 33.90 12.96
N GLU A 447 -21.49 32.77 13.11
CA GLU A 447 -22.84 32.56 13.74
C GLU A 447 -23.44 31.13 13.51
N VAL A 448 -24.37 30.70 14.38
CA VAL A 448 -24.69 29.32 14.81
C VAL A 448 -26.01 28.74 14.24
N SER A 449 -26.10 27.43 13.94
CA SER A 449 -27.25 26.55 14.34
C SER A 449 -27.06 25.05 14.03
N ASP A 450 -27.77 24.23 14.82
CA ASP A 450 -27.59 22.80 15.15
C ASP A 450 -27.99 21.74 14.09
N GLN A 451 -27.35 20.56 14.13
CA GLN A 451 -27.98 19.26 14.49
C GLN A 451 -26.98 18.07 14.55
N LYS A 452 -27.34 17.05 15.34
CA LYS A 452 -26.51 15.94 15.88
C LYS A 452 -26.48 14.66 15.01
N SER A 453 -25.33 13.96 14.95
CA SER A 453 -25.18 12.50 15.16
C SER A 453 -23.68 12.08 15.19
N THR A 454 -23.37 10.95 15.86
CA THR A 454 -22.03 10.50 16.29
C THR A 454 -21.52 9.24 15.53
N LYS A 455 -20.24 9.18 15.11
CA LYS A 455 -19.16 8.27 15.61
C LYS A 455 -17.93 8.19 14.67
N THR A 456 -16.76 8.18 15.34
CA THR A 456 -15.37 7.88 14.90
C THR A 456 -14.70 8.86 13.92
N ILE A 457 -13.57 9.44 14.35
CA ILE A 457 -12.80 10.46 13.62
C ILE A 457 -11.39 9.95 13.37
N TYR A 458 -10.98 9.91 12.11
CA TYR A 458 -9.56 9.89 11.72
C TYR A 458 -9.10 11.34 11.62
N ILE A 459 -7.90 11.67 12.13
CA ILE A 459 -7.29 12.99 11.94
C ILE A 459 -5.93 12.81 11.27
N HIS A 460 -5.86 13.10 9.97
CA HIS A 460 -4.56 13.31 9.33
C HIS A 460 -4.03 14.68 9.74
N LEU A 461 -2.79 14.76 10.25
CA LEU A 461 -2.14 16.01 10.68
C LEU A 461 -0.88 16.24 9.83
N THR A 462 -1.02 16.90 8.69
CA THR A 462 0.15 17.20 7.84
C THR A 462 0.81 18.50 8.30
N ARG A 463 2.00 18.44 8.94
CA ARG A 463 2.75 19.65 9.33
C ARG A 463 3.36 20.31 8.09
N GLN A 464 2.93 21.52 7.73
CA GLN A 464 3.62 22.34 6.74
C GLN A 464 4.79 23.09 7.38
N ALA A 465 5.92 23.17 6.65
CA ALA A 465 7.14 23.80 7.11
C ALA A 465 6.92 25.32 7.28
N GLY A 466 7.21 25.82 8.48
CA GLY A 466 7.41 27.26 8.71
C GLY A 466 8.56 27.76 7.84
N THR A 467 8.46 29.00 7.38
CA THR A 467 9.32 29.72 6.42
C THR A 467 10.82 29.70 6.76
N SER A 468 11.48 28.55 6.55
CA SER A 468 12.90 28.33 6.74
C SER A 468 13.38 27.39 5.63
N THR A 469 14.38 27.85 4.90
CA THR A 469 14.84 27.41 3.57
C THR A 469 15.50 26.02 3.51
N SER A 470 14.80 24.95 3.89
CA SER A 470 15.23 23.57 3.62
C SER A 470 14.08 22.75 3.02
N LYS A 471 14.28 22.34 1.77
CA LYS A 471 13.48 21.39 1.00
C LYS A 471 13.45 20.05 1.74
N ASP A 472 12.27 19.63 2.19
CA ASP A 472 11.87 18.25 2.47
C ASP A 472 10.45 18.27 3.05
N GLU A 473 9.45 18.00 2.20
CA GLU A 473 8.05 17.87 2.63
C GLU A 473 7.82 16.43 3.12
N TYR A 474 7.75 16.22 4.44
CA TYR A 474 7.35 14.94 5.04
C TYR A 474 6.05 15.11 5.82
N SER A 475 5.07 14.23 5.60
CA SER A 475 3.79 14.21 6.32
C SER A 475 3.77 13.11 7.39
N SER A 476 3.32 13.47 8.60
CA SER A 476 3.13 12.53 9.71
C SER A 476 1.63 12.25 9.85
N SER A 477 1.22 11.00 10.06
CA SER A 477 -0.19 10.63 10.15
C SER A 477 -0.50 10.13 11.55
N TYR A 478 -1.49 10.72 12.18
CA TYR A 478 -1.87 10.39 13.55
C TYR A 478 -3.25 9.75 13.58
N GLU A 479 -3.54 8.99 14.64
CA GLU A 479 -4.85 8.37 14.86
C GLU A 479 -5.34 8.68 16.27
N TYR A 480 -6.56 9.21 16.35
CA TYR A 480 -7.28 9.41 17.61
C TYR A 480 -8.40 8.36 17.72
N VAL A 481 -8.36 7.55 18.77
CA VAL A 481 -9.38 6.52 19.00
C VAL A 481 -10.52 7.10 19.84
N VAL A 482 -11.73 7.11 19.28
CA VAL A 482 -12.95 7.58 19.94
C VAL A 482 -13.59 6.43 20.72
N LEU A 483 -13.98 6.68 21.97
CA LEU A 483 -14.62 5.68 22.83
C LEU A 483 -16.15 5.85 22.81
N GLU A 484 -16.88 4.74 22.83
CA GLU A 484 -18.34 4.76 22.69
C GLU A 484 -19.08 5.40 23.88
N GLU A 485 -18.43 5.49 25.04
CA GLU A 485 -19.02 5.97 26.30
C GLU A 485 -18.70 7.44 26.59
N GLN A 486 -17.93 8.11 25.72
CA GLN A 486 -17.62 9.54 25.87
C GLN A 486 -18.85 10.40 25.54
N ASP A 487 -19.14 11.37 26.40
CA ASP A 487 -20.00 12.49 26.03
C ASP A 487 -19.26 13.45 25.07
N ASP A 488 -20.02 14.35 24.44
CA ASP A 488 -19.49 15.28 23.44
C ASP A 488 -18.40 16.21 24.03
N ASP A 489 -18.49 16.58 25.31
CA ASP A 489 -17.51 17.43 25.99
C ASP A 489 -16.18 16.70 26.23
N GLN A 490 -16.25 15.47 26.74
CA GLN A 490 -15.08 14.61 26.97
C GLN A 490 -14.38 14.26 25.67
N PHE A 491 -15.16 13.99 24.62
CA PHE A 491 -14.64 13.76 23.28
C PHE A 491 -13.90 14.99 22.75
N CYS A 492 -14.53 16.18 22.78
CA CYS A 492 -13.92 17.41 22.28
C CYS A 492 -12.65 17.75 23.04
N GLU A 493 -12.68 17.75 24.37
CA GLU A 493 -11.50 18.07 25.19
C GLU A 493 -10.37 17.05 25.02
N GLY A 494 -10.72 15.76 24.87
CA GLY A 494 -9.78 14.70 24.57
C GLY A 494 -9.10 14.89 23.21
N LEU A 495 -9.86 15.25 22.19
CA LEU A 495 -9.37 15.51 20.84
C LEU A 495 -8.47 16.74 20.79
N LEU A 496 -8.88 17.85 21.41
CA LEU A 496 -8.11 19.08 21.48
C LEU A 496 -6.79 18.87 22.23
N THR A 497 -6.81 18.13 23.34
CA THR A 497 -5.59 17.74 24.06
C THR A 497 -4.64 16.92 23.17
N PHE A 498 -5.19 16.01 22.36
CA PHE A 498 -4.42 15.20 21.43
C PHE A 498 -3.80 16.04 20.31
N ILE A 499 -4.59 16.93 19.70
CA ILE A 499 -4.11 17.88 18.69
C ILE A 499 -3.00 18.75 19.28
N ASP A 500 -3.17 19.29 20.48
CA ASP A 500 -2.14 20.10 21.15
C ASP A 500 -0.85 19.31 21.40
N THR A 501 -0.99 18.03 21.76
CA THR A 501 0.12 17.12 22.00
C THR A 501 0.92 16.88 20.72
N VAL A 502 0.24 16.64 19.60
CA VAL A 502 0.88 16.40 18.31
C VAL A 502 1.43 17.68 17.68
N LEU A 503 0.73 18.80 17.82
CA LEU A 503 1.19 20.09 17.33
C LEU A 503 2.31 20.70 18.16
N GLN A 504 2.46 20.23 19.41
CA GLN A 504 3.31 20.86 20.41
C GLN A 504 2.96 22.34 20.64
N THR A 505 1.69 22.70 20.55
CA THR A 505 1.16 24.03 20.85
C THR A 505 1.22 24.25 22.36
N GLY A 506 2.43 24.53 22.88
CA GLY A 506 2.68 24.71 24.31
C GLY A 506 4.07 24.26 24.75
N LYS A 507 4.16 23.78 26.00
CA LYS A 507 5.39 23.20 26.55
C LYS A 507 5.49 21.73 26.11
N SER A 508 6.70 21.28 25.77
CA SER A 508 6.95 19.85 25.52
C SER A 508 6.41 19.02 26.67
N ARG A 509 5.71 17.92 26.31
CA ARG A 509 5.23 16.93 27.26
C ARG A 509 6.33 15.97 27.70
N HIS A 510 7.49 15.95 27.02
CA HIS A 510 8.62 15.17 27.48
C HIS A 510 9.13 15.72 28.82
N VAL A 511 9.44 14.80 29.73
CA VAL A 511 10.00 15.10 31.04
C VAL A 511 11.34 15.82 30.85
N ASN A 512 11.45 16.99 31.47
CA ASN A 512 12.66 17.82 31.37
C ASN A 512 13.64 17.44 32.48
N ARG A 513 14.71 16.73 32.09
CA ARG A 513 15.80 16.31 32.98
C ARG A 513 16.42 17.46 33.81
N LYS A 514 16.41 18.70 33.31
CA LYS A 514 16.98 19.85 34.02
C LYS A 514 16.17 20.30 35.24
N LYS A 515 14.96 19.77 35.44
CA LYS A 515 14.10 20.10 36.60
C LYS A 515 14.41 19.28 37.85
N GLY A 516 15.36 18.35 37.76
CA GLY A 516 15.72 17.46 38.85
C GLY A 516 15.31 16.02 38.58
N PRO A 517 15.33 15.16 39.62
CA PRO A 517 15.04 13.76 39.46
C PRO A 517 13.60 13.51 39.01
N SER A 518 13.39 12.48 38.18
CA SER A 518 12.06 12.11 37.68
C SER A 518 11.76 10.63 37.78
N SER A 519 10.47 10.28 37.84
CA SER A 519 9.99 8.90 37.98
C SER A 519 8.75 8.62 37.13
N PHE A 520 8.54 7.35 36.78
CA PHE A 520 7.30 6.90 36.16
C PHE A 520 6.74 5.67 36.86
N VAL A 521 5.42 5.55 36.87
CA VAL A 521 4.73 4.39 37.48
C VAL A 521 4.42 3.36 36.40
N THR A 522 4.59 2.07 36.73
CA THR A 522 4.28 0.95 35.83
C THR A 522 3.08 0.14 36.35
N PRO A 523 1.85 0.42 35.91
CA PRO A 523 0.71 -0.42 36.22
C PRO A 523 0.75 -1.76 35.49
N THR A 524 0.47 -2.84 36.21
CA THR A 524 0.39 -4.23 35.70
C THR A 524 -1.06 -4.62 35.40
N ILE A 525 -1.66 -3.97 34.39
CA ILE A 525 -3.12 -3.96 34.17
C ILE A 525 -3.47 -4.47 32.78
N ALA A 526 -4.47 -5.36 32.71
CA ALA A 526 -5.01 -5.90 31.47
C ALA A 526 -6.20 -5.12 30.89
N ASP A 527 -6.89 -4.34 31.73
CA ASP A 527 -8.06 -3.54 31.32
C ASP A 527 -8.10 -2.19 32.05
N TYR A 528 -7.69 -1.13 31.34
CA TYR A 528 -7.79 0.26 31.80
C TYR A 528 -9.22 0.78 31.80
N LYS A 529 -10.17 0.18 31.08
CA LYS A 529 -11.58 0.60 31.10
C LYS A 529 -12.15 0.52 32.51
N SER A 530 -12.00 -0.64 33.16
CA SER A 530 -12.54 -0.91 34.50
C SER A 530 -11.86 -0.16 35.65
N VAL A 531 -10.69 0.45 35.44
CA VAL A 531 -9.99 1.22 36.48
C VAL A 531 -10.70 2.56 36.72
N LEU A 532 -11.17 2.80 37.96
CA LEU A 532 -11.78 4.09 38.31
C LEU A 532 -10.75 5.24 38.28
N PRO A 533 -11.11 6.46 37.82
CA PRO A 533 -10.18 7.59 37.78
C PRO A 533 -9.52 7.91 39.11
N ALA A 534 -10.26 7.82 40.23
CA ALA A 534 -9.71 8.06 41.57
C ALA A 534 -8.60 7.04 41.94
N VAL A 535 -8.76 5.78 41.54
CA VAL A 535 -7.77 4.72 41.78
C VAL A 535 -6.53 4.94 40.93
N LEU A 536 -6.71 5.30 39.64
CA LEU A 536 -5.59 5.63 38.77
C LEU A 536 -4.80 6.83 39.30
N ASN A 537 -5.49 7.90 39.72
CA ASN A 537 -4.83 9.09 40.27
C ASN A 537 -4.04 8.79 41.54
N GLN A 538 -4.54 7.89 42.39
CA GLN A 538 -3.80 7.42 43.55
C GLN A 538 -2.49 6.72 43.14
N TRP A 539 -2.53 5.85 42.12
CA TRP A 539 -1.30 5.18 41.66
C TRP A 539 -0.28 6.12 41.05
N LEU A 540 -0.74 7.21 40.43
CA LEU A 540 0.09 8.19 39.73
C LEU A 540 0.54 9.36 40.61
N GLU A 541 0.30 9.28 41.91
CA GLU A 541 0.71 10.31 42.85
C GLU A 541 2.23 10.56 42.76
N ASN A 542 2.61 11.82 42.50
CA ASN A 542 3.99 12.27 42.29
C ASN A 542 4.73 11.65 41.08
N ALA A 543 4.03 10.98 40.16
CA ALA A 543 4.63 10.45 38.94
C ALA A 543 4.80 11.52 37.85
N ASP A 544 5.92 11.50 37.14
CA ASP A 544 6.17 12.39 36.00
C ASP A 544 5.68 11.79 34.68
N ALA A 545 5.51 10.47 34.62
CA ALA A 545 4.99 9.73 33.47
C ALA A 545 4.34 8.40 33.91
N ILE A 546 3.60 7.76 32.99
CA ILE A 546 3.02 6.43 33.18
C ILE A 546 3.51 5.47 32.09
N GLU A 547 3.88 4.24 32.46
CA GLU A 547 4.19 3.17 31.51
C GLU A 547 2.93 2.39 31.13
N PHE A 548 2.56 2.43 29.85
CA PHE A 548 1.50 1.63 29.27
C PHE A 548 2.08 0.33 28.72
N ARG A 549 1.89 -0.76 29.47
CA ARG A 549 2.41 -2.09 29.17
C ARG A 549 1.44 -2.90 28.31
N VAL A 550 1.75 -3.04 27.03
CA VAL A 550 0.91 -3.76 26.05
C VAL A 550 0.91 -5.26 26.30
N ASP A 551 2.01 -5.79 26.85
CA ASP A 551 2.18 -7.22 27.08
C ASP A 551 1.21 -7.79 28.14
N TYR A 552 0.57 -6.95 28.97
CA TYR A 552 -0.51 -7.38 29.86
C TYR A 552 -1.89 -7.48 29.18
N LEU A 553 -2.03 -7.04 27.93
CA LEU A 553 -3.29 -7.10 27.16
C LEU A 553 -3.49 -8.49 26.51
N LEU A 554 -3.34 -9.57 27.27
CA LEU A 554 -3.32 -10.97 26.80
C LEU A 554 -4.63 -11.46 26.14
N ASP A 555 -4.54 -12.60 25.43
CA ASP A 555 -5.62 -13.36 24.77
C ASP A 555 -6.29 -12.67 23.56
N ARG A 556 -5.57 -12.53 22.45
CA ARG A 556 -6.13 -12.06 21.16
C ARG A 556 -5.79 -13.05 20.04
N ALA A 557 -6.77 -13.33 19.18
CA ALA A 557 -6.66 -14.35 18.13
C ALA A 557 -5.97 -13.83 16.86
N SER A 558 -5.90 -12.50 16.68
CA SER A 558 -5.33 -11.89 15.48
C SER A 558 -4.53 -10.61 15.76
N GLU A 559 -3.62 -10.25 14.84
CA GLU A 559 -2.84 -9.01 14.87
C GLU A 559 -3.73 -7.76 14.95
N LYS A 560 -4.84 -7.76 14.20
CA LYS A 560 -5.82 -6.66 14.19
C LYS A 560 -6.48 -6.48 15.56
N GLU A 561 -6.81 -7.57 16.25
CA GLU A 561 -7.37 -7.52 17.60
C GLU A 561 -6.38 -6.98 18.63
N TRP A 562 -5.09 -7.31 18.50
CA TRP A 562 -4.03 -6.74 19.35
C TRP A 562 -3.94 -5.23 19.20
N ILE A 563 -3.83 -4.74 17.97
CA ILE A 563 -3.72 -3.30 17.67
C ILE A 563 -4.98 -2.56 18.13
N ALA A 564 -6.16 -3.06 17.79
CA ALA A 564 -7.43 -2.44 18.18
C ALA A 564 -7.59 -2.39 19.71
N CYS A 565 -7.24 -3.47 20.41
CA CYS A 565 -7.26 -3.51 21.87
C CYS A 565 -6.28 -2.52 22.48
N ALA A 566 -5.03 -2.48 22.01
CA ALA A 566 -4.02 -1.56 22.52
C ALA A 566 -4.43 -0.10 22.33
N GLY A 567 -4.92 0.28 21.15
CA GLY A 567 -5.41 1.63 20.88
C GLY A 567 -6.61 2.02 21.75
N THR A 568 -7.56 1.10 21.93
CA THR A 568 -8.75 1.30 22.78
C THR A 568 -8.36 1.49 24.25
N GLN A 569 -7.48 0.64 24.78
CA GLN A 569 -7.03 0.71 26.17
C GLN A 569 -6.17 1.96 26.44
N LEU A 570 -5.36 2.36 25.46
CA LEU A 570 -4.62 3.63 25.50
C LEU A 570 -5.57 4.84 25.54
N ALA A 571 -6.67 4.80 24.78
CA ALA A 571 -7.68 5.85 24.82
C ALA A 571 -8.36 5.95 26.20
N TYR A 572 -8.69 4.81 26.83
CA TYR A 572 -9.23 4.80 28.20
C TYR A 572 -8.25 5.37 29.22
N LEU A 573 -6.95 5.09 29.06
CA LEU A 573 -5.91 5.67 29.91
C LEU A 573 -5.87 7.20 29.78
N ARG A 574 -5.85 7.72 28.54
CA ARG A 574 -5.75 9.17 28.26
C ARG A 574 -6.95 9.98 28.70
N LEU A 575 -8.13 9.35 28.81
CA LEU A 575 -9.28 9.99 29.44
C LEU A 575 -9.07 10.28 30.93
N LYS A 576 -8.23 9.49 31.59
CA LYS A 576 -8.11 9.47 33.06
C LYS A 576 -6.83 10.14 33.57
N THR A 577 -5.84 10.37 32.69
CA THR A 577 -4.60 11.07 33.05
C THR A 577 -4.10 11.96 31.92
N LYS A 578 -3.44 13.05 32.29
CA LYS A 578 -2.73 13.95 31.35
C LYS A 578 -1.22 13.72 31.37
N LEU A 579 -0.71 12.82 32.22
CA LEU A 579 0.72 12.51 32.26
C LEU A 579 1.24 11.99 30.91
N PRO A 580 2.53 12.21 30.60
CA PRO A 580 3.20 11.58 29.48
C PRO A 580 3.11 10.05 29.54
N VAL A 581 2.84 9.42 28.40
CA VAL A 581 2.71 7.97 28.28
C VAL A 581 3.97 7.37 27.66
N ILE A 582 4.54 6.37 28.35
CA ILE A 582 5.59 5.51 27.85
C ILE A 582 4.94 4.23 27.33
N PHE A 583 4.89 4.07 26.02
CA PHE A 583 4.35 2.87 25.38
C PHE A 583 5.40 1.77 25.34
N THR A 584 5.11 0.64 26.00
CA THR A 584 6.07 -0.46 26.13
C THR A 584 5.46 -1.78 25.70
N VAL A 585 6.12 -2.46 24.76
CA VAL A 585 5.91 -3.88 24.46
C VAL A 585 7.11 -4.62 25.04
N ARG A 586 6.92 -5.36 26.15
CA ARG A 586 8.02 -6.08 26.81
C ARG A 586 7.96 -7.58 26.53
N THR A 587 9.05 -8.15 26.04
CA THR A 587 9.10 -9.56 25.66
C THR A 587 9.49 -10.49 26.80
N ILE A 588 9.10 -11.76 26.69
CA ILE A 588 9.41 -12.80 27.69
C ILE A 588 10.91 -12.85 28.07
N PRO A 589 11.87 -12.84 27.13
CA PRO A 589 13.31 -12.84 27.48
C PRO A 589 13.76 -11.63 28.28
N GLN A 590 13.02 -10.52 28.25
CA GLN A 590 13.30 -9.27 28.95
C GLN A 590 12.36 -9.04 30.14
N ALA A 591 11.84 -10.11 30.72
CA ALA A 591 10.91 -10.10 31.87
C ALA A 591 9.56 -9.40 31.59
N GLY A 592 9.03 -9.57 30.37
CA GLY A 592 7.66 -9.24 30.00
C GLY A 592 6.80 -10.48 29.75
N GLN A 593 5.66 -10.29 29.08
CA GLN A 593 4.73 -11.37 28.72
C GLN A 593 4.54 -11.54 27.20
N PHE A 594 5.12 -10.66 26.38
CA PHE A 594 4.95 -10.71 24.94
C PHE A 594 5.84 -11.78 24.30
N ASP A 595 5.27 -12.59 23.40
CA ASP A 595 6.02 -13.63 22.69
C ASP A 595 7.04 -12.98 21.74
N PRO A 596 8.36 -13.15 21.94
CA PRO A 596 9.39 -12.56 21.09
C PRO A 596 9.33 -13.07 19.63
N LYS A 597 8.66 -14.19 19.36
CA LYS A 597 8.48 -14.72 18.01
C LYS A 597 7.51 -13.90 17.17
N LEU A 598 6.65 -13.10 17.79
CA LEU A 598 5.67 -12.24 17.12
C LEU A 598 6.31 -10.91 16.68
N THR A 599 7.50 -10.97 16.05
CA THR A 599 8.33 -9.80 15.72
C THR A 599 7.59 -8.81 14.81
N LYS A 600 6.76 -9.29 13.87
CA LYS A 600 5.94 -8.41 13.02
C LYS A 600 4.96 -7.59 13.86
N LEU A 601 4.15 -8.26 14.70
CA LEU A 601 3.20 -7.59 15.58
C LEU A 601 3.89 -6.65 16.57
N TYR A 602 5.07 -7.02 17.10
CA TYR A 602 5.89 -6.13 17.93
C TYR A 602 6.20 -4.81 17.20
N THR A 603 6.74 -4.90 15.96
CA THR A 603 7.06 -3.71 15.16
C THR A 603 5.81 -2.92 14.79
N ASP A 604 4.71 -3.60 14.46
CA ASP A 604 3.43 -2.92 14.15
C ASP A 604 2.90 -2.15 15.36
N LEU A 605 2.94 -2.72 16.57
CA LEU A 605 2.53 -2.03 17.80
C LEU A 605 3.42 -0.81 18.09
N VAL A 606 4.73 -0.91 17.86
CA VAL A 606 5.67 0.23 17.96
C VAL A 606 5.32 1.32 16.94
N PHE A 607 4.97 0.96 15.71
CA PHE A 607 4.56 1.93 14.68
C PHE A 607 3.23 2.59 15.04
N TRP A 608 2.27 1.81 15.53
CA TRP A 608 0.99 2.33 16.01
C TRP A 608 1.15 3.25 17.22
N ALA A 609 2.10 3.00 18.11
CA ALA A 609 2.39 3.91 19.21
C ALA A 609 2.82 5.32 18.74
N HIS A 610 3.55 5.41 17.62
CA HIS A 610 3.89 6.70 16.99
C HIS A 610 2.64 7.39 16.44
N ARG A 611 1.80 6.62 15.73
CA ARG A 611 0.54 7.13 15.16
C ARG A 611 -0.46 7.58 16.22
N TRP A 612 -0.56 6.85 17.32
CA TRP A 612 -1.34 7.25 18.48
C TRP A 612 -0.67 8.39 19.26
N GLY A 613 0.47 8.93 18.84
CA GLY A 613 1.11 10.09 19.47
C GLY A 613 1.52 9.85 20.93
N CYS A 614 2.03 8.66 21.27
CA CYS A 614 2.60 8.40 22.58
C CYS A 614 3.84 9.28 22.83
N ASP A 615 4.00 9.82 24.03
CA ASP A 615 5.12 10.73 24.34
C ASP A 615 6.47 10.01 24.26
N TYR A 616 6.51 8.76 24.72
CA TYR A 616 7.66 7.87 24.61
C TYR A 616 7.27 6.51 24.04
N VAL A 617 8.19 5.90 23.29
CA VAL A 617 8.06 4.52 22.81
C VAL A 617 9.30 3.72 23.23
N ASP A 618 9.09 2.69 24.05
CA ASP A 618 10.12 1.79 24.56
C ASP A 618 10.40 0.68 23.53
N LEU A 619 11.63 0.65 23.01
CA LEU A 619 12.12 -0.20 21.94
C LEU A 619 13.23 -1.11 22.46
N GLU A 620 12.96 -2.41 22.51
CA GLU A 620 13.92 -3.42 22.95
C GLU A 620 15.01 -3.65 21.90
N LEU A 621 16.24 -3.21 22.19
CA LEU A 621 17.36 -3.17 21.24
C LEU A 621 17.85 -4.53 20.75
N THR A 622 17.58 -5.60 21.51
CA THR A 622 18.07 -6.96 21.20
C THR A 622 16.97 -7.90 20.72
N THR A 623 15.72 -7.47 20.77
CA THR A 623 14.55 -8.29 20.41
C THR A 623 14.25 -8.20 18.92
N VAL A 624 14.50 -7.04 18.31
CA VAL A 624 14.26 -6.77 16.89
C VAL A 624 15.57 -6.83 16.11
N SER A 625 15.51 -7.27 14.85
CA SER A 625 16.68 -7.26 13.96
C SER A 625 17.14 -5.83 13.67
N ILE A 626 18.40 -5.68 13.29
CA ILE A 626 18.97 -4.35 12.99
C ILE A 626 18.19 -3.60 11.91
N ASN A 627 17.73 -4.30 10.86
CA ASN A 627 16.91 -3.71 9.81
C ASN A 627 15.57 -3.17 10.37
N LYS A 628 14.96 -3.87 11.34
CA LYS A 628 13.71 -3.43 11.97
C LYS A 628 13.93 -2.25 12.92
N LEU A 629 15.09 -2.17 13.57
CA LEU A 629 15.49 -0.99 14.33
C LEU A 629 15.63 0.23 13.42
N GLU A 630 16.25 0.07 12.25
CA GLU A 630 16.36 1.13 11.25
C GLU A 630 14.98 1.58 10.74
N ASP A 631 14.06 0.64 10.46
CA ASP A 631 12.68 0.97 10.08
C ASP A 631 11.99 1.86 11.16
N VAL A 632 12.17 1.52 12.44
CA VAL A 632 11.63 2.29 13.58
C VAL A 632 12.29 3.65 13.72
N MET A 633 13.62 3.76 13.53
CA MET A 633 14.33 5.05 13.60
C MET A 633 13.90 5.97 12.46
N MET A 634 13.77 5.45 11.25
CA MET A 634 13.28 6.19 10.09
C MET A 634 11.84 6.65 10.29
N LEU A 635 10.97 5.80 10.83
CA LEU A 635 9.63 6.22 11.23
C LEU A 635 9.72 7.34 12.27
N ASN A 636 10.48 7.13 13.34
CA ASN A 636 10.58 8.10 14.43
C ASN A 636 11.14 9.45 13.97
N TYR A 637 12.03 9.51 12.98
CA TYR A 637 12.49 10.77 12.40
C TYR A 637 11.31 11.71 12.03
N HIS A 638 10.23 11.16 11.45
CA HIS A 638 9.02 11.89 11.10
C HIS A 638 8.15 12.32 12.30
N TYR A 639 8.32 11.65 13.45
CA TYR A 639 7.61 11.96 14.70
C TYR A 639 8.56 12.52 15.77
N SER A 640 9.82 12.79 15.46
CA SER A 640 10.89 12.99 16.45
C SER A 640 10.64 14.19 17.36
N SER A 641 9.90 15.18 16.85
CA SER A 641 9.41 16.28 17.66
C SER A 641 8.41 15.82 18.74
N THR A 642 7.47 14.92 18.42
CA THR A 642 6.37 14.49 19.30
C THR A 642 6.65 13.22 20.10
N VAL A 643 7.38 12.26 19.53
CA VAL A 643 7.61 10.92 20.10
C VAL A 643 9.10 10.72 20.38
N LYS A 644 9.46 10.46 21.65
CA LYS A 644 10.84 10.20 22.06
C LYS A 644 11.09 8.70 22.28
N LEU A 645 12.02 8.12 21.53
CA LEU A 645 12.38 6.71 21.73
C LEU A 645 13.15 6.47 23.03
N ILE A 646 12.83 5.35 23.69
CA ILE A 646 13.62 4.74 24.75
C ILE A 646 14.23 3.46 24.18
N GLY A 647 15.55 3.42 23.98
CA GLY A 647 16.26 2.22 23.57
C GLY A 647 16.57 1.37 24.79
N SER A 648 15.89 0.24 24.95
CA SER A 648 15.96 -0.57 26.16
C SER A 648 16.63 -1.93 25.99
N PHE A 649 17.22 -2.39 27.08
CA PHE A 649 17.73 -3.75 27.25
C PHE A 649 17.63 -4.17 28.71
N HIS A 650 17.08 -5.36 28.95
CA HIS A 650 16.94 -5.96 30.27
C HIS A 650 17.68 -7.30 30.30
N ASP A 651 18.47 -7.50 31.35
CA ASP A 651 19.23 -8.73 31.63
C ASP A 651 18.74 -9.36 32.94
N PRO A 652 17.56 -10.01 32.93
CA PRO A 652 16.96 -10.56 34.15
C PRO A 652 17.76 -11.72 34.77
N GLU A 653 18.61 -12.37 33.97
CA GLU A 653 19.37 -13.57 34.35
C GLU A 653 20.84 -13.26 34.69
N HIS A 654 21.22 -11.99 34.80
CA HIS A 654 22.59 -11.55 35.13
C HIS A 654 23.67 -12.08 34.16
N HIS A 655 23.34 -12.24 32.86
CA HIS A 655 24.29 -12.69 31.85
C HIS A 655 25.26 -11.59 31.37
N CYS A 656 25.00 -10.34 31.73
CA CYS A 656 25.68 -9.14 31.26
C CYS A 656 26.04 -8.23 32.46
N PRO A 657 27.05 -8.58 33.28
CA PRO A 657 27.46 -7.72 34.39
C PRO A 657 27.94 -6.35 33.88
N TRP A 658 27.79 -5.31 34.72
CA TRP A 658 28.12 -3.91 34.37
C TRP A 658 29.59 -3.69 34.06
N SER A 659 30.48 -4.44 34.70
CA SER A 659 31.92 -4.47 34.41
C SER A 659 32.27 -5.19 33.10
N GLY A 660 31.33 -5.91 32.49
CA GLY A 660 31.53 -6.70 31.28
C GLY A 660 31.39 -5.91 29.97
N ASN A 661 32.01 -6.43 28.91
CA ASN A 661 31.97 -5.80 27.57
C ASN A 661 30.56 -5.76 26.97
N LYS A 662 29.72 -6.75 27.25
CA LYS A 662 28.41 -6.90 26.60
C LYS A 662 27.45 -5.75 26.94
N MET A 663 27.41 -5.31 28.20
CA MET A 663 26.59 -4.15 28.61
C MET A 663 27.06 -2.87 27.90
N LYS A 664 28.38 -2.71 27.77
CA LYS A 664 29.00 -1.60 27.02
C LYS A 664 28.72 -1.66 25.52
N GLU A 665 28.68 -2.85 24.93
CA GLU A 665 28.33 -3.06 23.53
C GLU A 665 26.87 -2.67 23.25
N VAL A 666 25.93 -3.06 24.13
CA VAL A 666 24.53 -2.66 24.02
C VAL A 666 24.39 -1.14 24.14
N TYR A 667 25.06 -0.50 25.11
CA TYR A 667 25.10 0.95 25.22
C TYR A 667 25.63 1.61 23.94
N ASN A 668 26.78 1.16 23.45
CA ASN A 668 27.41 1.72 22.26
C ASN A 668 26.54 1.53 21.02
N HIS A 669 25.82 0.40 20.93
CA HIS A 669 24.86 0.17 19.87
C HIS A 669 23.71 1.18 19.93
N ALA A 670 23.07 1.36 21.09
CA ALA A 670 22.02 2.35 21.29
C ALA A 670 22.51 3.77 20.96
N ASN A 671 23.68 4.14 21.47
CA ASN A 671 24.25 5.46 21.29
C ASN A 671 24.58 5.75 19.81
N ARG A 672 25.22 4.80 19.12
CA ARG A 672 25.48 4.94 17.68
C ARG A 672 24.21 5.03 16.86
N LEU A 673 23.19 4.25 17.23
CA LEU A 673 21.90 4.25 16.55
C LEU A 673 21.24 5.62 16.67
N PHE A 674 21.18 6.19 17.87
CA PHE A 674 20.63 7.53 18.11
C PHE A 674 21.45 8.64 17.47
N GLU A 675 22.78 8.60 17.58
CA GLU A 675 23.67 9.58 16.93
C GLU A 675 23.54 9.56 15.41
N TYR A 676 23.49 8.37 14.80
CA TYR A 676 23.39 8.21 13.34
C TYR A 676 22.12 8.87 12.77
N TYR A 677 21.00 8.77 13.48
CA TYR A 677 19.72 9.36 13.08
C TYR A 677 19.49 10.78 13.65
N ASN A 678 20.52 11.40 14.26
CA ASN A 678 20.42 12.67 14.97
C ASN A 678 19.24 12.73 15.95
N HIS A 679 18.98 11.60 16.61
CA HIS A 679 17.86 11.44 17.52
C HIS A 679 18.34 11.57 18.97
N HIS A 680 17.70 12.44 19.75
CA HIS A 680 18.00 12.58 21.16
C HIS A 680 17.14 11.61 21.99
N GLY A 681 17.42 10.30 21.91
CA GLY A 681 16.67 9.26 22.63
C GLY A 681 17.12 9.03 24.08
N VAL A 682 16.34 8.25 24.82
CA VAL A 682 16.66 7.78 26.18
C VAL A 682 17.31 6.40 26.08
N ILE A 683 18.42 6.15 26.78
CA ILE A 683 19.02 4.80 26.84
C ILE A 683 18.66 4.16 28.17
N LYS A 684 18.02 2.98 28.13
CA LYS A 684 17.51 2.25 29.30
C LYS A 684 18.17 0.88 29.42
N LEU A 685 19.10 0.71 30.35
CA LEU A 685 19.76 -0.57 30.59
C LEU A 685 19.41 -1.07 31.99
N VAL A 686 18.91 -2.30 32.06
CA VAL A 686 18.44 -2.92 33.30
C VAL A 686 19.22 -4.20 33.54
N GLY A 687 20.09 -4.18 34.55
CA GLY A 687 20.79 -5.37 35.03
C GLY A 687 20.06 -6.07 36.16
N PHE A 688 20.67 -7.11 36.71
CA PHE A 688 20.24 -7.78 37.94
C PHE A 688 21.37 -7.68 38.98
N ALA A 689 21.04 -7.39 40.25
CA ALA A 689 22.05 -7.36 41.32
C ALA A 689 22.06 -8.68 42.11
N GLU A 690 23.11 -9.47 41.94
CA GLU A 690 23.40 -10.66 42.75
C GLU A 690 24.05 -10.28 44.09
N GLN A 691 24.75 -9.14 44.14
CA GLN A 691 25.46 -8.60 45.30
C GLN A 691 25.37 -7.06 45.35
N PRO A 692 25.53 -6.42 46.53
CA PRO A 692 25.48 -4.96 46.64
C PRO A 692 26.51 -4.23 45.76
N MET A 693 27.67 -4.86 45.53
CA MET A 693 28.75 -4.31 44.69
C MET A 693 28.32 -4.07 43.24
N ASP A 694 27.33 -4.79 42.71
CA ASP A 694 26.86 -4.62 41.34
C ASP A 694 26.24 -3.22 41.12
N ASN A 695 25.76 -2.56 42.18
CA ASN A 695 25.32 -1.17 42.10
C ASN A 695 26.49 -0.18 41.97
N ILE A 696 27.64 -0.50 42.57
CA ILE A 696 28.85 0.32 42.44
C ILE A 696 29.41 0.18 41.02
N GLU A 697 29.43 -1.04 40.47
CA GLU A 697 29.84 -1.27 39.08
C GLU A 697 28.92 -0.55 38.08
N LEU A 698 27.61 -0.52 38.33
CA LEU A 698 26.65 0.25 37.54
C LEU A 698 26.98 1.75 37.55
N GLU A 699 27.25 2.34 38.72
CA GLU A 699 27.57 3.78 38.80
C GLU A 699 28.95 4.11 38.21
N GLN A 700 29.92 3.19 38.31
CA GLN A 700 31.18 3.29 37.57
C GLN A 700 30.93 3.26 36.06
N PHE A 701 30.08 2.36 35.57
CA PHE A 701 29.68 2.30 34.18
C PHE A 701 29.00 3.61 33.73
N ARG A 702 28.07 4.15 34.54
CA ARG A 702 27.41 5.44 34.27
C ARG A 702 28.44 6.55 34.06
N HIS A 703 29.40 6.67 34.97
CA HIS A 703 30.46 7.68 34.88
C HIS A 703 31.37 7.48 33.66
N GLN A 704 31.64 6.22 33.27
CA GLN A 704 32.43 5.92 32.07
C GLN A 704 31.72 6.33 30.77
N VAL A 705 30.41 6.14 30.69
CA VAL A 705 29.65 6.34 29.44
C VAL A 705 29.03 7.72 29.29
N ASP A 706 28.85 8.44 30.39
CA ASP A 706 28.34 9.81 30.45
C ASP A 706 29.04 10.62 31.58
N PRO A 707 30.35 10.92 31.42
CA PRO A 707 31.14 11.57 32.46
C PRO A 707 30.65 12.98 32.80
N LEU A 708 29.99 13.66 31.86
CA LEU A 708 29.44 15.00 32.03
C LEU A 708 28.01 14.98 32.58
N SER A 709 27.40 13.80 32.72
CA SER A 709 26.00 13.66 33.15
C SER A 709 25.06 14.51 32.30
N GLU A 710 25.18 14.44 30.98
CA GLU A 710 24.34 15.20 30.05
C GLU A 710 23.26 14.34 29.41
N LYS A 711 23.45 13.01 29.35
CA LYS A 711 22.54 12.09 28.67
C LYS A 711 21.33 11.73 29.53
N GLU A 712 20.24 11.42 28.84
CA GLU A 712 19.06 10.83 29.46
C GLU A 712 19.24 9.31 29.55
N LEU A 713 19.69 8.88 30.72
CA LEU A 713 19.99 7.48 31.00
C LEU A 713 19.09 6.92 32.10
N ILE A 714 18.54 5.73 31.85
CA ILE A 714 17.86 4.90 32.86
C ILE A 714 18.75 3.68 33.08
N LEU A 715 19.63 3.73 34.07
CA LEU A 715 20.51 2.60 34.42
C LEU A 715 20.16 2.12 35.81
N ILE A 716 19.64 0.88 35.91
CA ILE A 716 19.17 0.31 37.18
C ILE A 716 19.45 -1.19 37.26
N ASN A 717 19.46 -1.72 38.48
CA ASN A 717 19.47 -3.14 38.79
C ASN A 717 18.11 -3.59 39.33
N MET A 718 17.71 -4.80 38.93
CA MET A 718 16.60 -5.53 39.53
C MET A 718 17.04 -6.32 40.77
N GLY A 719 16.05 -6.84 41.50
CA GLY A 719 16.27 -7.67 42.67
C GLY A 719 16.40 -6.85 43.96
N ALA A 720 16.26 -7.52 45.11
CA ALA A 720 16.26 -6.86 46.42
C ALA A 720 17.57 -6.09 46.69
N LYS A 721 18.70 -6.62 46.22
CA LYS A 721 20.04 -6.01 46.35
C LYS A 721 20.28 -4.86 45.36
N GLY A 722 19.43 -4.72 44.34
CA GLY A 722 19.50 -3.68 43.31
C GLY A 722 18.80 -2.37 43.69
N LYS A 723 18.05 -2.34 44.81
CA LYS A 723 17.23 -1.19 45.23
C LYS A 723 17.98 0.16 45.23
N PHE A 724 19.26 0.16 45.62
CA PHE A 724 20.07 1.38 45.66
C PHE A 724 20.20 2.05 44.28
N SER A 725 20.35 1.27 43.20
CA SER A 725 20.45 1.83 41.84
C SER A 725 19.21 2.64 41.43
N ARG A 726 18.01 2.31 41.94
CA ARG A 726 16.79 3.09 41.69
C ARG A 726 16.81 4.43 42.40
N VAL A 727 17.37 4.46 43.62
CA VAL A 727 17.61 5.71 44.36
C VAL A 727 18.64 6.56 43.62
N ALA A 728 19.71 5.96 43.11
CA ALA A 728 20.76 6.69 42.38
C ALA A 728 20.31 7.23 41.01
N ASN A 729 19.47 6.50 40.28
CA ASN A 729 19.07 6.87 38.92
C ASN A 729 18.25 8.18 38.87
N GLN A 730 18.70 9.16 38.08
CA GLN A 730 18.14 10.52 38.12
C GLN A 730 17.01 10.78 37.13
N PHE A 731 16.87 9.98 36.07
CA PHE A 731 15.92 10.28 34.99
C PHE A 731 14.95 9.12 34.80
N LEU A 732 13.65 9.41 34.77
CA LEU A 732 12.56 8.45 34.54
C LEU A 732 12.79 7.13 35.30
N THR A 733 12.96 7.21 36.61
CA THR A 733 13.12 6.02 37.46
C THR A 733 11.81 5.21 37.48
N PRO A 734 11.82 3.93 37.09
CA PRO A 734 10.63 3.10 37.19
C PRO A 734 10.28 2.86 38.66
N ALA A 735 9.06 3.19 39.05
CA ALA A 735 8.56 3.13 40.42
C ALA A 735 7.24 2.35 40.49
N THR A 736 6.91 1.85 41.68
CA THR A 736 5.62 1.22 41.98
C THR A 736 4.80 2.13 42.89
N HIS A 737 3.63 1.67 43.30
CA HIS A 737 2.79 2.34 44.28
C HIS A 737 2.18 1.28 45.21
N PRO A 738 2.10 1.50 46.53
CA PRO A 738 1.59 0.49 47.48
C PRO A 738 0.18 -0.02 47.17
N ALA A 739 -0.66 0.81 46.54
CA ALA A 739 -2.01 0.46 46.13
C ALA A 739 -2.12 -0.27 44.78
N LEU A 740 -0.99 -0.53 44.09
CA LEU A 740 -1.01 -1.37 42.88
C LEU A 740 -1.18 -2.85 43.26
N PRO A 741 -1.88 -3.66 42.44
CA PRO A 741 -2.08 -5.09 42.72
C PRO A 741 -0.77 -5.88 42.82
N SER A 742 0.23 -5.50 42.04
CA SER A 742 1.56 -6.10 42.05
C SER A 742 2.62 -5.11 41.56
N ALA A 743 3.85 -5.27 42.03
CA ALA A 743 4.99 -4.57 41.46
C ALA A 743 5.36 -5.16 40.09
N ALA A 744 5.80 -4.32 39.16
CA ALA A 744 6.12 -4.74 37.80
C ALA A 744 7.48 -5.45 37.67
N ALA A 745 8.38 -5.28 38.65
CA ALA A 745 9.65 -5.98 38.72
C ALA A 745 10.12 -6.19 40.18
N PRO A 746 10.94 -7.23 40.45
CA PRO A 746 11.53 -7.44 41.77
C PRO A 746 12.42 -6.26 42.21
N GLY A 747 12.27 -5.83 43.46
CA GLY A 747 13.08 -4.75 44.04
C GLY A 747 12.65 -3.34 43.61
N GLN A 748 11.47 -3.18 43.01
CA GLN A 748 10.89 -1.87 42.73
C GLN A 748 10.51 -1.15 44.03
N LEU A 749 10.72 0.16 44.07
CA LEU A 749 10.39 1.05 45.18
C LEU A 749 9.28 2.00 44.75
N SER A 750 8.49 2.48 45.71
CA SER A 750 7.58 3.59 45.49
C SER A 750 8.33 4.92 45.32
N ILE A 751 7.68 5.90 44.69
CA ILE A 751 8.26 7.24 44.52
C ILE A 751 8.57 7.86 45.88
N GLU A 752 7.67 7.71 46.85
CA GLU A 752 7.85 8.19 48.21
C GLU A 752 9.08 7.56 48.89
N GLU A 753 9.26 6.24 48.77
CA GLU A 753 10.45 5.56 49.29
C GLU A 753 11.74 6.08 48.63
N ILE A 754 11.73 6.29 47.31
CA ILE A 754 12.90 6.80 46.57
C ILE A 754 13.27 8.20 47.09
N VAL A 755 12.30 9.12 47.16
CA VAL A 755 12.51 10.49 47.62
C VAL A 755 12.99 10.51 49.07
N ASN A 756 12.37 9.73 49.96
CA ASN A 756 12.77 9.68 51.37
C ASN A 756 14.21 9.17 51.54
N ILE A 757 14.62 8.16 50.78
CA ILE A 757 15.99 7.64 50.85
C ILE A 757 16.98 8.67 50.29
N ARG A 758 16.67 9.37 49.18
CA ARG A 758 17.54 10.43 48.65
C ARG A 758 17.74 11.57 49.64
N HIS A 759 16.67 12.01 50.27
CA HIS A 759 16.74 13.04 51.30
C HIS A 759 17.62 12.60 52.49
N GLN A 760 17.48 11.35 52.95
CA GLN A 760 18.34 10.79 54.02
C GLN A 760 19.81 10.70 53.62
N LEU A 761 20.10 10.48 52.34
CA LEU A 761 21.45 10.38 51.78
C LEU A 761 22.00 11.72 51.26
N ALA A 762 21.24 12.82 51.38
CA ALA A 762 21.59 14.14 50.85
C ALA A 762 21.95 14.12 49.35
N MET A 763 21.14 13.42 48.55
CA MET A 763 21.35 13.27 47.10
C MET A 763 20.56 14.25 46.22
N ASP A 764 19.61 15.00 46.79
CA ASP A 764 18.70 15.91 46.08
C ASP A 764 19.24 17.34 45.93
#